data_AF-A0A534K0K6-F1
#
_entry.id   AF-A0A534K0K6-F1
#
_cell.length_a   1.000
_cell.length_b   1.000
_cell.length_c   1.000
_cell.angle_alpha   90.00
_cell.angle_beta   90.00
_cell.angle_gamma   90.00
#
_symmetry.space_group_name_H-M   'P 1'
#
loop_
_entity.id
_entity.type
_entity.pdbx_description
1 polymer ?
#
loop_
_entity_poly.entity_id
_entity_poly.type
_entity_poly.pdbx_seq_one_letter_code
_entity_poly.pdbx_strand_id
1 'polypeptide(L)'
;MVSDADLLLRSRTDLRSPVEGLKAEDEGGCGVVGLAATVPVRGYHILCPVEQMHNRGNGKGGGVAAVGLVPEQMRVPAEVLKDHYLLQVAYLDESARPDVEREFVHPHFDIHTAYPVESLVDPASLGLDVKPPLVWRYFARVRPDVLRIFVKEKRLEGLDARQAEDEFVFQNTYRLNAKFYASLGEKRAFVLSHGRNMFVFKIVGFAEQCARYYKLEDVRAHVWIGHQRYPTKGRVWHPGGAHPFIGLDEALVHNGDFANYHSVVEYLKQRNIHPLFLTDTEVSVLLFDLLKRVYGYPLEYVIEAMAPTTERDFTMLPPEKQNVYRMIQAVHIHGSPDGPWFFIIGRNDREEGGYQLIGITDTSMLRPQVFALQEGEASIGLIASEKQAIDATLASLSAEDPRFLPVADRYWNARGGSHTDGGAFVFSVHEYAGGAYLRCTNKFGEPVSSGASQESGGPVGEEDVNLEPVGDDLAERIAAGDAMGAFGALVPEIPAIGAQDLQEILGDLRRRAPAAGPKGVRALIEMTTLLLDRTYPLGGKRRALLRAILQEELFEFLRSLRGFGAGFALMGWEDRGRLREPRSPDDALVVDARGFPPEGDDGLHGFVVHAYRKGWKRVLAFDLTGQRFLGCGLGTDNQGFRLDLYGSPGDYLASGLDGAEVHVHANGQDQMAQIMKAGRLVVHGDLGQTFMYAAKGGEVFVRGSVAGRPLINAVGKPRVVINGTALDYLAESFMAGDPLKGGGFVVVNGIRVRDDGTLEELETPYAGGNLFSLASGGAIYLRDPRRLVGADQLNGGTFDEVRDEDWNLIRPYLEENERLFGIRVKDLLTVDGARRPPHIVYRKVKAVPLKVLAHTGL
;
A
#
# COMPACT_ATOMS: atom_id res chain seq x y z
N MET A 1 -24.56 10.59 -36.30
CA MET A 1 -23.14 10.94 -36.52
C MET A 1 -22.31 9.73 -36.16
N VAL A 2 -21.27 9.41 -36.93
CA VAL A 2 -20.29 8.37 -36.57
C VAL A 2 -19.25 9.05 -35.68
N SER A 3 -19.03 8.53 -34.47
CA SER A 3 -18.02 9.08 -33.55
C SER A 3 -16.62 8.58 -33.89
N ASP A 4 -15.57 9.25 -33.39
CA ASP A 4 -14.18 8.79 -33.52
C ASP A 4 -13.98 7.38 -32.94
N ALA A 5 -14.63 7.10 -31.80
CA ALA A 5 -14.70 5.77 -31.22
C ALA A 5 -15.27 4.73 -32.19
N ASP A 6 -16.37 5.05 -32.89
CA ASP A 6 -16.95 4.14 -33.88
C ASP A 6 -15.98 3.87 -35.05
N LEU A 7 -15.22 4.88 -35.47
CA LEU A 7 -14.21 4.73 -36.52
C LEU A 7 -13.09 3.78 -36.07
N LEU A 8 -12.53 4.03 -34.87
CA LEU A 8 -11.48 3.19 -34.28
C LEU A 8 -11.95 1.74 -34.12
N LEU A 9 -13.12 1.50 -33.52
CA LEU A 9 -13.63 0.15 -33.30
C LEU A 9 -13.93 -0.61 -34.60
N ARG A 10 -14.47 0.08 -35.62
CA ARG A 10 -14.73 -0.53 -36.95
C ARG A 10 -13.45 -0.89 -37.68
N SER A 11 -12.39 -0.09 -37.50
CA SER A 11 -11.09 -0.33 -38.14
C SER A 11 -10.42 -1.64 -37.69
N ARG A 12 -10.87 -2.22 -36.57
CA ARG A 12 -10.35 -3.43 -35.94
C ARG A 12 -11.09 -4.72 -36.31
N THR A 13 -12.13 -4.66 -37.14
CA THR A 13 -12.99 -5.82 -37.47
C THR A 13 -12.26 -6.99 -38.15
N ASP A 14 -11.09 -6.73 -38.74
CA ASP A 14 -10.19 -7.74 -39.32
C ASP A 14 -9.15 -8.29 -38.33
N LEU A 15 -9.03 -7.73 -37.12
CA LEU A 15 -8.22 -8.28 -36.06
C LEU A 15 -8.92 -9.51 -35.49
N ARG A 16 -8.37 -10.69 -35.74
CA ARG A 16 -8.85 -11.95 -35.16
C ARG A 16 -7.85 -12.44 -34.13
N SER A 17 -8.33 -13.00 -33.03
CA SER A 17 -7.45 -13.75 -32.14
C SER A 17 -7.33 -15.19 -32.65
N PRO A 18 -6.10 -15.71 -32.83
CA PRO A 18 -5.87 -17.13 -33.09
C PRO A 18 -6.07 -18.00 -31.83
N VAL A 19 -6.34 -17.38 -30.68
CA VAL A 19 -6.46 -18.05 -29.38
C VAL A 19 -7.93 -18.40 -29.10
N GLU A 20 -8.25 -19.68 -29.19
CA GLU A 20 -9.50 -20.26 -28.69
C GLU A 20 -9.20 -20.96 -27.35
N GLY A 21 -9.13 -20.20 -26.25
CA GLY A 21 -8.73 -20.74 -24.95
C GLY A 21 -9.49 -20.13 -23.76
N LEU A 22 -9.70 -20.94 -22.73
CA LEU A 22 -10.14 -20.51 -21.40
C LEU A 22 -8.92 -20.09 -20.56
N LYS A 23 -9.10 -19.15 -19.63
CA LYS A 23 -8.08 -18.78 -18.64
C LYS A 23 -7.70 -20.04 -17.85
N ALA A 24 -6.40 -20.34 -17.79
CA ALA A 24 -5.87 -21.57 -17.18
C ALA A 24 -5.25 -21.36 -15.80
N GLU A 25 -5.09 -20.12 -15.37
CA GLU A 25 -4.34 -19.74 -14.17
C GLU A 25 -5.20 -18.90 -13.23
N ASP A 26 -5.17 -19.20 -11.94
CA ASP A 26 -5.82 -18.38 -10.90
C ASP A 26 -4.71 -17.60 -10.16
N GLU A 27 -4.91 -16.32 -9.88
CA GLU A 27 -3.89 -15.46 -9.28
C GLU A 27 -4.04 -15.30 -7.75
N GLY A 28 -2.90 -15.33 -7.05
CA GLY A 28 -2.77 -15.23 -5.59
C GLY A 28 -2.59 -13.80 -5.10
N GLY A 29 -2.04 -13.62 -3.89
CA GLY A 29 -1.67 -12.31 -3.36
C GLY A 29 -0.33 -11.84 -3.90
N CYS A 30 -0.34 -11.26 -5.11
CA CYS A 30 0.86 -10.68 -5.73
C CYS A 30 1.41 -9.50 -4.91
N GLY A 31 2.69 -9.20 -5.10
CA GLY A 31 3.33 -8.00 -4.56
C GLY A 31 3.40 -6.92 -5.63
N VAL A 32 2.75 -5.77 -5.42
CA VAL A 32 2.82 -4.63 -6.34
C VAL A 32 3.35 -3.40 -5.63
N VAL A 33 4.15 -2.61 -6.34
CA VAL A 33 4.68 -1.33 -5.89
C VAL A 33 4.79 -0.37 -7.06
N GLY A 34 4.58 0.92 -6.81
CA GLY A 34 4.94 1.98 -7.73
C GLY A 34 5.28 3.27 -6.99
N LEU A 35 6.06 4.11 -7.66
CA LEU A 35 6.47 5.43 -7.18
C LEU A 35 6.39 6.46 -8.31
N ALA A 36 6.12 7.71 -7.94
CA ALA A 36 6.15 8.88 -8.82
C ALA A 36 6.86 10.03 -8.10
N ALA A 37 7.97 10.52 -8.65
CA ALA A 37 8.82 11.52 -8.00
C ALA A 37 9.09 12.74 -8.89
N THR A 38 9.24 13.91 -8.28
CA THR A 38 9.60 15.15 -8.98
C THR A 38 11.02 15.14 -9.55
N VAL A 39 11.86 14.21 -9.10
CA VAL A 39 13.18 13.96 -9.68
C VAL A 39 13.21 12.59 -10.36
N PRO A 40 13.98 12.41 -11.45
CA PRO A 40 14.18 11.09 -12.04
C PRO A 40 14.89 10.15 -11.06
N VAL A 41 14.19 9.10 -10.63
CA VAL A 41 14.65 8.09 -9.67
C VAL A 41 15.32 6.93 -10.38
N ARG A 42 16.45 6.45 -9.84
CA ARG A 42 17.14 5.24 -10.32
C ARG A 42 16.29 3.98 -10.11
N GLY A 43 16.31 3.06 -11.08
CA GLY A 43 15.62 1.78 -10.98
C GLY A 43 16.08 0.93 -9.79
N TYR A 44 17.27 1.18 -9.24
CA TYR A 44 17.74 0.58 -7.99
C TYR A 44 16.71 0.71 -6.85
N HIS A 45 16.04 1.86 -6.74
CA HIS A 45 15.11 2.12 -5.63
C HIS A 45 13.76 1.42 -5.77
N ILE A 46 13.41 0.90 -6.95
CA ILE A 46 12.25 -0.01 -7.11
C ILE A 46 12.64 -1.47 -6.80
N LEU A 47 13.93 -1.80 -6.68
CA LEU A 47 14.38 -3.17 -6.35
C LEU A 47 14.17 -3.50 -4.88
N CYS A 48 14.57 -2.60 -4.00
CA CYS A 48 14.40 -2.77 -2.56
C CYS A 48 12.97 -3.19 -2.17
N PRO A 49 11.89 -2.50 -2.60
CA PRO A 49 10.54 -2.92 -2.26
C PRO A 49 10.11 -4.26 -2.88
N VAL A 50 10.51 -4.58 -4.12
CA VAL A 50 10.12 -5.86 -4.74
C VAL A 50 10.87 -7.04 -4.11
N GLU A 51 12.13 -6.86 -3.71
CA GLU A 51 12.90 -7.84 -2.95
C GLU A 51 12.27 -8.08 -1.57
N GLN A 52 11.84 -7.02 -0.89
CA GLN A 52 11.17 -7.15 0.40
C GLN A 52 9.78 -7.80 0.30
N MET A 53 9.17 -7.76 -0.89
CA MET A 53 7.94 -8.48 -1.21
C MET A 53 8.20 -9.79 -1.97
N HIS A 54 9.41 -10.36 -1.93
CA HIS A 54 9.74 -11.61 -2.62
C HIS A 54 8.79 -12.75 -2.22
N ASN A 55 8.36 -12.79 -0.96
CA ASN A 55 7.40 -13.75 -0.42
C ASN A 55 5.96 -13.58 -0.98
N ARG A 56 5.68 -12.46 -1.66
CA ARG A 56 4.44 -12.26 -2.44
C ARG A 56 4.58 -12.67 -3.91
N GLY A 57 5.68 -13.32 -4.27
CA GLY A 57 5.90 -13.97 -5.56
C GLY A 57 6.28 -15.43 -5.38
N ASN A 58 6.28 -16.19 -6.46
CA ASN A 58 6.77 -17.57 -6.47
C ASN A 58 7.71 -17.86 -7.66
N GLY A 59 8.34 -16.82 -8.21
CA GLY A 59 9.31 -16.91 -9.30
C GLY A 59 8.70 -17.20 -10.68
N LYS A 60 7.37 -17.21 -10.79
CA LYS A 60 6.66 -17.58 -12.03
C LYS A 60 6.37 -16.40 -12.97
N GLY A 61 6.80 -15.19 -12.61
CA GLY A 61 6.60 -13.99 -13.40
C GLY A 61 6.93 -12.75 -12.60
N GLY A 62 7.73 -11.87 -13.19
CA GLY A 62 8.16 -10.65 -12.53
C GLY A 62 8.62 -9.63 -13.55
N GLY A 63 8.45 -8.36 -13.23
CA GLY A 63 8.79 -7.29 -14.16
C GLY A 63 8.66 -5.91 -13.56
N VAL A 64 9.15 -4.95 -14.35
CA VAL A 64 9.14 -3.52 -14.04
C VAL A 64 8.71 -2.70 -15.25
N ALA A 65 8.12 -1.55 -14.99
CA ALA A 65 7.84 -0.52 -15.99
C ALA A 65 8.36 0.83 -15.51
N ALA A 66 8.71 1.69 -16.46
CA ALA A 66 9.18 3.03 -16.21
C ALA A 66 8.53 4.03 -17.17
N VAL A 67 8.20 5.22 -16.68
CA VAL A 67 7.62 6.35 -17.46
C VAL A 67 8.33 7.65 -17.11
N GLY A 68 8.49 8.53 -18.09
CA GLY A 68 9.25 9.78 -17.92
C GLY A 68 10.74 9.49 -17.86
N LEU A 69 11.26 8.90 -18.94
CA LEU A 69 12.64 8.42 -19.07
C LEU A 69 13.61 9.58 -19.32
N VAL A 70 14.89 9.33 -19.05
CA VAL A 70 15.97 10.30 -19.34
C VAL A 70 16.49 10.12 -20.78
N PRO A 71 16.44 11.16 -21.64
CA PRO A 71 16.81 11.07 -23.07
C PRO A 71 18.23 10.53 -23.31
N GLU A 72 19.21 10.99 -22.54
CA GLU A 72 20.62 10.61 -22.71
C GLU A 72 20.82 9.11 -22.45
N GLN A 73 20.11 8.55 -21.45
CA GLN A 73 20.16 7.12 -21.14
C GLN A 73 19.45 6.28 -22.22
N MET A 74 18.50 6.89 -22.94
CA MET A 74 17.80 6.27 -24.07
C MET A 74 18.54 6.42 -25.40
N ARG A 75 19.70 7.12 -25.42
CA ARG A 75 20.54 7.36 -26.60
C ARG A 75 19.83 8.14 -27.71
N VAL A 76 18.91 9.04 -27.34
CA VAL A 76 18.15 9.87 -28.27
C VAL A 76 17.96 11.30 -27.75
N PRO A 77 17.75 12.31 -28.61
CA PRO A 77 17.36 13.65 -28.17
C PRO A 77 16.02 13.67 -27.43
N ALA A 78 15.81 14.68 -26.57
CA ALA A 78 14.56 14.83 -25.81
C ALA A 78 13.30 14.86 -26.69
N GLU A 79 13.35 15.56 -27.83
CA GLU A 79 12.23 15.61 -28.79
C GLU A 79 11.91 14.23 -29.38
N VAL A 80 12.94 13.41 -29.63
CA VAL A 80 12.73 12.04 -30.15
C VAL A 80 12.07 11.17 -29.09
N LEU A 81 12.54 11.22 -27.84
CA LEU A 81 11.95 10.45 -26.73
C LEU A 81 10.49 10.85 -26.48
N LYS A 82 10.18 12.14 -26.61
CA LYS A 82 8.83 12.69 -26.43
C LYS A 82 7.88 12.27 -27.56
N ASP A 83 8.33 12.35 -28.81
CA ASP A 83 7.44 12.23 -29.97
C ASP A 83 7.36 10.85 -30.62
N HIS A 84 8.41 10.03 -30.48
CA HIS A 84 8.52 8.73 -31.13
C HIS A 84 8.00 7.61 -30.23
N TYR A 85 7.44 6.58 -30.86
CA TYR A 85 7.12 5.35 -30.16
C TYR A 85 8.41 4.63 -29.80
N LEU A 86 8.46 4.16 -28.57
CA LEU A 86 9.48 3.25 -28.08
C LEU A 86 8.93 1.83 -28.25
N LEU A 87 9.16 1.26 -29.43
CA LEU A 87 8.82 -0.12 -29.72
C LEU A 87 9.90 -1.04 -29.14
N GLN A 88 9.52 -1.92 -28.23
CA GLN A 88 10.38 -2.98 -27.71
C GLN A 88 9.83 -4.35 -28.06
N VAL A 89 10.64 -5.14 -28.74
CA VAL A 89 10.32 -6.51 -29.13
C VAL A 89 11.24 -7.47 -28.38
N ALA A 90 10.63 -8.41 -27.66
CA ALA A 90 11.29 -9.54 -27.03
C ALA A 90 11.35 -10.72 -28.01
N TYR A 91 12.55 -11.28 -28.20
CA TYR A 91 12.81 -12.47 -29.02
C TYR A 91 13.10 -13.65 -28.11
N LEU A 92 12.19 -14.62 -28.13
CA LEU A 92 12.35 -15.95 -27.52
C LEU A 92 13.24 -16.84 -28.40
N ASP A 93 13.05 -16.69 -29.72
CA ASP A 93 13.88 -17.24 -30.77
C ASP A 93 14.52 -16.07 -31.54
N GLU A 94 15.84 -15.90 -31.37
CA GLU A 94 16.61 -14.82 -31.99
C GLU A 94 16.58 -14.90 -33.53
N SER A 95 16.38 -16.10 -34.10
CA SER A 95 16.28 -16.29 -35.55
C SER A 95 15.00 -15.70 -36.15
N ALA A 96 14.01 -15.34 -35.32
CA ALA A 96 12.77 -14.69 -35.75
C ALA A 96 12.97 -13.20 -36.06
N ARG A 97 14.06 -12.59 -35.62
CA ARG A 97 14.28 -11.15 -35.75
C ARG A 97 14.23 -10.63 -37.19
N PRO A 98 14.92 -11.22 -38.17
CA PRO A 98 14.84 -10.76 -39.56
C PRO A 98 13.42 -10.82 -40.12
N ASP A 99 12.61 -11.80 -39.71
CA ASP A 99 11.22 -11.93 -40.13
C ASP A 99 10.34 -10.84 -39.51
N VAL A 100 10.48 -10.62 -38.19
CA VAL A 100 9.75 -9.56 -37.47
C VAL A 100 10.09 -8.20 -38.06
N GLU A 101 11.37 -7.91 -38.26
CA GLU A 101 11.83 -6.62 -38.78
C GLU A 101 11.35 -6.38 -40.23
N ARG A 102 11.46 -7.40 -41.08
CA ARG A 102 11.03 -7.35 -42.48
C ARG A 102 9.52 -7.16 -42.64
N GLU A 103 8.73 -7.69 -41.72
CA GLU A 103 7.27 -7.70 -41.85
C GLU A 103 6.55 -6.63 -41.02
N PHE A 104 7.09 -6.26 -39.84
CA PHE A 104 6.37 -5.42 -38.87
C PHE A 104 7.11 -4.14 -38.48
N VAL A 105 8.38 -3.97 -38.87
CA VAL A 105 9.20 -2.81 -38.46
C VAL A 105 9.62 -1.97 -39.67
N HIS A 106 10.58 -2.43 -40.47
CA HIS A 106 11.21 -1.62 -41.53
C HIS A 106 10.25 -1.11 -42.62
N PRO A 107 9.23 -1.89 -43.07
CA PRO A 107 8.29 -1.37 -44.07
C PRO A 107 7.35 -0.29 -43.54
N HIS A 108 7.10 -0.29 -42.23
CA HIS A 108 6.01 0.47 -41.61
C HIS A 108 6.47 1.72 -40.87
N PHE A 109 7.73 1.75 -40.45
CA PHE A 109 8.25 2.80 -39.60
C PHE A 109 9.49 3.48 -40.17
N ASP A 110 9.56 4.79 -39.99
CA ASP A 110 10.81 5.55 -40.08
C ASP A 110 11.51 5.44 -38.71
N ILE A 111 12.59 4.65 -38.68
CA ILE A 111 13.34 4.35 -37.46
C ILE A 111 14.43 5.40 -37.30
N HIS A 112 14.35 6.19 -36.22
CA HIS A 112 15.41 7.13 -35.85
C HIS A 112 16.61 6.39 -35.24
N THR A 113 16.35 5.44 -34.35
CA THR A 113 17.41 4.71 -33.64
C THR A 113 16.93 3.30 -33.28
N ALA A 114 17.80 2.31 -33.46
CA ALA A 114 17.55 0.93 -33.05
C ALA A 114 18.79 0.30 -32.40
N TYR A 115 18.61 -0.39 -31.27
CA TYR A 115 19.71 -1.08 -30.60
C TYR A 115 19.20 -2.25 -29.73
N PRO A 116 20.04 -3.27 -29.48
CA PRO A 116 19.73 -4.29 -28.48
C PRO A 116 19.80 -3.67 -27.08
N VAL A 117 18.84 -3.99 -26.22
CA VAL A 117 18.90 -3.66 -24.80
C VAL A 117 20.04 -4.46 -24.17
N GLU A 118 20.82 -3.80 -23.33
CA GLU A 118 21.90 -4.45 -22.61
C GLU A 118 21.35 -5.47 -21.60
N SER A 119 21.97 -6.64 -21.54
CA SER A 119 21.60 -7.67 -20.56
C SER A 119 22.82 -8.42 -20.04
N LEU A 120 22.64 -9.15 -18.93
CA LEU A 120 23.67 -10.06 -18.43
C LEU A 120 23.93 -11.21 -19.42
N VAL A 121 25.19 -11.63 -19.51
CA VAL A 121 25.63 -12.71 -20.41
C VAL A 121 25.20 -14.08 -19.89
N ASP A 122 25.24 -14.29 -18.57
CA ASP A 122 24.89 -15.55 -17.92
C ASP A 122 23.66 -15.37 -17.00
N PRO A 123 22.44 -15.68 -17.47
CA PRO A 123 21.23 -15.62 -16.66
C PRO A 123 21.23 -16.61 -15.47
N ALA A 124 21.99 -17.71 -15.54
CA ALA A 124 22.03 -18.71 -14.48
C ALA A 124 22.67 -18.15 -13.20
N SER A 125 23.52 -17.13 -13.33
CA SER A 125 24.09 -16.38 -12.20
C SER A 125 23.04 -15.69 -11.32
N LEU A 126 21.82 -15.46 -11.85
CA LEU A 126 20.69 -14.90 -11.12
C LEU A 126 19.72 -15.97 -10.58
N GLY A 127 19.99 -17.26 -10.79
CA GLY A 127 19.08 -18.34 -10.39
C GLY A 127 17.82 -18.44 -11.27
N LEU A 128 17.91 -18.05 -12.54
CA LEU A 128 16.81 -18.13 -13.50
C LEU A 128 16.81 -19.48 -14.24
N ASP A 129 15.73 -20.25 -14.10
CA ASP A 129 15.55 -21.51 -14.82
C ASP A 129 15.20 -21.32 -16.31
N VAL A 130 14.63 -20.15 -16.65
CA VAL A 130 14.19 -19.80 -18.01
C VAL A 130 15.03 -18.64 -18.50
N LYS A 131 15.72 -18.82 -19.63
CA LYS A 131 16.49 -17.74 -20.29
C LYS A 131 15.54 -16.57 -20.61
N PRO A 132 15.79 -15.36 -20.08
CA PRO A 132 15.02 -14.19 -20.48
C PRO A 132 15.20 -13.88 -21.98
N PRO A 133 14.19 -13.31 -22.65
CA PRO A 133 14.28 -12.99 -24.07
C PRO A 133 15.32 -11.90 -24.34
N LEU A 134 15.94 -11.92 -25.53
CA LEU A 134 16.68 -10.75 -25.99
C LEU A 134 15.71 -9.65 -26.40
N VAL A 135 16.00 -8.41 -26.03
CA VAL A 135 15.11 -7.28 -26.32
C VAL A 135 15.78 -6.33 -27.29
N TRP A 136 15.09 -5.97 -28.37
CA TRP A 136 15.47 -4.85 -29.22
C TRP A 136 14.55 -3.66 -29.00
N ARG A 137 15.14 -2.47 -29.00
CA ARG A 137 14.45 -1.20 -28.86
C ARG A 137 14.56 -0.41 -30.15
N TYR A 138 13.44 0.15 -30.59
CA TYR A 138 13.32 1.00 -31.78
C TYR A 138 12.59 2.29 -31.40
N PHE A 139 13.20 3.44 -31.69
CA PHE A 139 12.54 4.76 -31.64
C PHE A 139 12.05 5.09 -33.04
N ALA A 140 10.73 5.12 -33.22
CA ALA A 140 10.17 5.16 -34.56
C ALA A 140 8.86 5.96 -34.68
N ARG A 141 8.59 6.42 -35.90
CA ARG A 141 7.33 7.03 -36.34
C ARG A 141 6.78 6.24 -37.51
N VAL A 142 5.46 6.20 -37.68
CA VAL A 142 4.86 5.54 -38.84
C VAL A 142 5.20 6.34 -40.08
N ARG A 143 5.60 5.66 -41.17
CA ARG A 143 5.97 6.35 -42.40
C ARG A 143 4.76 7.12 -42.96
N PRO A 144 4.91 8.37 -43.43
CA PRO A 144 3.77 9.19 -43.84
C PRO A 144 2.92 8.60 -44.99
N ASP A 145 3.53 7.85 -45.90
CA ASP A 145 2.84 7.13 -46.98
C ASP A 145 2.04 5.94 -46.44
N VAL A 146 2.64 5.14 -45.55
CA VAL A 146 1.99 4.00 -44.88
C VAL A 146 0.78 4.48 -44.07
N LEU A 147 0.95 5.53 -43.26
CA LEU A 147 -0.13 6.09 -42.45
C LEU A 147 -1.30 6.59 -43.33
N ARG A 148 -1.00 7.26 -44.44
CA ARG A 148 -2.01 7.76 -45.37
C ARG A 148 -2.80 6.62 -46.04
N ILE A 149 -2.11 5.54 -46.42
CA ILE A 149 -2.75 4.34 -46.97
C ILE A 149 -3.65 3.71 -45.92
N PHE A 150 -3.14 3.51 -44.71
CA PHE A 150 -3.90 2.94 -43.60
C PHE A 150 -5.16 3.76 -43.28
N VAL A 151 -5.04 5.08 -43.18
CA VAL A 151 -6.16 6.00 -42.92
C VAL A 151 -7.25 5.83 -43.98
N LYS A 152 -6.87 5.76 -45.27
CA LYS A 152 -7.82 5.57 -46.37
C LYS A 152 -8.46 4.17 -46.36
N GLU A 153 -7.67 3.13 -46.15
CA GLU A 153 -8.15 1.74 -46.12
C GLU A 153 -9.11 1.48 -44.96
N LYS A 154 -8.81 2.04 -43.79
CA LYS A 154 -9.61 1.91 -42.57
C LYS A 154 -10.69 2.97 -42.41
N ARG A 155 -10.78 3.93 -43.34
CA ARG A 155 -11.75 5.04 -43.34
C ARG A 155 -11.66 5.90 -42.07
N LEU A 156 -10.44 6.29 -41.72
CA LEU A 156 -10.10 7.08 -40.53
C LEU A 156 -9.83 8.56 -40.85
N GLU A 157 -10.30 9.07 -42.00
CA GLU A 157 -10.00 10.44 -42.45
C GLU A 157 -10.54 11.54 -41.51
N GLY A 158 -11.46 11.18 -40.61
CA GLY A 158 -11.99 12.09 -39.58
C GLY A 158 -11.13 12.21 -38.33
N LEU A 159 -10.17 11.31 -38.11
CA LEU A 159 -9.30 11.35 -36.93
C LEU A 159 -8.15 12.33 -37.11
N ASP A 160 -7.62 12.84 -35.98
CA ASP A 160 -6.36 13.54 -36.03
C ASP A 160 -5.21 12.59 -36.42
N ALA A 161 -4.13 13.15 -36.99
CA ALA A 161 -3.04 12.34 -37.51
C ALA A 161 -2.32 11.51 -36.43
N ARG A 162 -2.26 11.99 -35.19
CA ARG A 162 -1.64 11.27 -34.07
C ARG A 162 -2.53 10.15 -33.56
N GLN A 163 -3.84 10.35 -33.46
CA GLN A 163 -4.81 9.29 -33.16
C GLN A 163 -4.79 8.18 -34.21
N ALA A 164 -4.74 8.54 -35.50
CA ALA A 164 -4.61 7.57 -36.57
C ALA A 164 -3.27 6.80 -36.50
N GLU A 165 -2.19 7.49 -36.15
CA GLU A 165 -0.87 6.87 -35.93
C GLU A 165 -0.89 5.91 -34.73
N ASP A 166 -1.51 6.30 -33.62
CA ASP A 166 -1.67 5.49 -32.41
C ASP A 166 -2.45 4.21 -32.72
N GLU A 167 -3.53 4.32 -33.50
CA GLU A 167 -4.30 3.17 -33.95
C GLU A 167 -3.49 2.26 -34.88
N PHE A 168 -2.70 2.82 -35.81
CA PHE A 168 -1.81 2.02 -36.64
C PHE A 168 -0.82 1.22 -35.79
N VAL A 169 -0.16 1.85 -34.82
CA VAL A 169 0.80 1.19 -33.92
C VAL A 169 0.14 0.09 -33.11
N PHE A 170 -1.03 0.36 -32.53
CA PHE A 170 -1.82 -0.64 -31.81
C PHE A 170 -2.12 -1.86 -32.70
N GLN A 171 -2.67 -1.67 -33.90
CA GLN A 171 -3.00 -2.80 -34.76
C GLN A 171 -1.77 -3.53 -35.30
N ASN A 172 -0.69 -2.82 -35.63
CA ASN A 172 0.55 -3.43 -36.13
C ASN A 172 1.19 -4.34 -35.07
N THR A 173 1.29 -3.84 -33.84
CA THR A 173 1.85 -4.60 -32.71
C THR A 173 0.96 -5.76 -32.28
N TYR A 174 -0.37 -5.58 -32.35
CA TYR A 174 -1.32 -6.68 -32.20
C TYR A 174 -1.08 -7.78 -33.23
N ARG A 175 -0.96 -7.44 -34.53
CA ARG A 175 -0.72 -8.43 -35.60
C ARG A 175 0.63 -9.13 -35.45
N LEU A 176 1.67 -8.42 -34.99
CA LEU A 176 2.97 -9.00 -34.65
C LEU A 176 2.80 -10.08 -33.56
N ASN A 177 2.15 -9.73 -32.44
CA ASN A 177 1.88 -10.68 -31.36
C ASN A 177 1.01 -11.86 -31.84
N ALA A 178 -0.03 -11.60 -32.62
CA ALA A 178 -0.89 -12.65 -33.15
C ALA A 178 -0.11 -13.66 -34.00
N LYS A 179 0.85 -13.20 -34.82
CA LYS A 179 1.65 -14.05 -35.69
C LYS A 179 2.78 -14.78 -34.95
N PHE A 180 3.61 -14.04 -34.22
CA PHE A 180 4.86 -14.57 -33.65
C PHE A 180 4.73 -15.13 -32.23
N TYR A 181 3.59 -14.91 -31.59
CA TYR A 181 3.35 -15.36 -30.22
C TYR A 181 2.08 -16.16 -30.03
N ALA A 182 0.93 -15.67 -30.54
CA ALA A 182 -0.36 -16.25 -30.21
C ALA A 182 -0.81 -17.36 -31.18
N SER A 183 -0.12 -17.56 -32.30
CA SER A 183 -0.43 -18.63 -33.25
C SER A 183 -0.20 -20.02 -32.64
N LEU A 184 -0.85 -21.06 -33.17
CA LEU A 184 -0.71 -22.45 -32.72
C LEU A 184 0.73 -23.02 -32.86
N GLY A 185 1.64 -22.25 -33.45
CA GLY A 185 3.05 -22.60 -33.58
C GLY A 185 3.87 -22.29 -32.33
N GLU A 186 5.20 -22.39 -32.46
CA GLU A 186 6.10 -22.03 -31.38
C GLU A 186 6.10 -20.51 -31.12
N LYS A 187 6.22 -20.13 -29.84
CA LYS A 187 6.29 -18.74 -29.40
C LYS A 187 7.70 -18.21 -29.68
N ARG A 188 7.82 -17.29 -30.64
CA ARG A 188 9.12 -16.83 -31.15
C ARG A 188 9.46 -15.40 -30.75
N ALA A 189 8.48 -14.49 -30.77
CA ALA A 189 8.69 -13.09 -30.40
C ALA A 189 7.38 -12.41 -29.97
N PHE A 190 7.47 -11.37 -29.14
CA PHE A 190 6.32 -10.56 -28.73
C PHE A 190 6.73 -9.12 -28.40
N VAL A 191 5.77 -8.20 -28.42
CA VAL A 191 5.95 -6.80 -28.05
C VAL A 191 5.88 -6.64 -26.53
N LEU A 192 6.94 -6.06 -25.95
CA LEU A 192 7.00 -5.68 -24.53
C LEU A 192 6.39 -4.31 -24.28
N SER A 193 6.75 -3.33 -25.12
CA SER A 193 6.28 -1.95 -25.05
C SER A 193 6.14 -1.38 -26.46
N HIS A 194 5.19 -0.46 -26.63
CA HIS A 194 4.97 0.30 -27.86
C HIS A 194 4.48 1.74 -27.58
N GLY A 195 4.61 2.21 -26.34
CA GLY A 195 4.22 3.56 -25.93
C GLY A 195 5.29 4.60 -26.19
N ARG A 196 5.02 5.86 -25.84
CA ARG A 196 6.01 6.94 -25.89
C ARG A 196 6.57 7.23 -24.51
N ASN A 197 7.86 7.55 -24.43
CA ASN A 197 8.55 7.91 -23.18
C ASN A 197 8.32 6.91 -22.01
N MET A 198 8.24 5.61 -22.34
CA MET A 198 8.05 4.54 -21.36
C MET A 198 8.56 3.19 -21.87
N PHE A 199 8.90 2.29 -20.95
CA PHE A 199 9.21 0.90 -21.27
C PHE A 199 8.62 -0.09 -20.26
N VAL A 200 8.57 -1.36 -20.67
CA VAL A 200 8.24 -2.51 -19.82
C VAL A 200 9.30 -3.59 -20.02
N PHE A 201 9.72 -4.22 -18.93
CA PHE A 201 10.54 -5.42 -18.93
C PHE A 201 9.90 -6.48 -18.04
N LYS A 202 9.86 -7.72 -18.54
CA LYS A 202 9.30 -8.86 -17.80
C LYS A 202 9.96 -10.17 -18.17
N ILE A 203 10.05 -11.07 -17.20
CA ILE A 203 10.67 -12.39 -17.31
C ILE A 203 9.85 -13.46 -16.57
N VAL A 204 10.18 -14.72 -16.80
CA VAL A 204 9.83 -15.81 -15.88
C VAL A 204 10.90 -15.82 -14.78
N GLY A 205 10.54 -15.27 -13.62
CA GLY A 205 11.43 -15.02 -12.49
C GLY A 205 10.79 -13.98 -11.57
N PHE A 206 11.58 -13.42 -10.67
CA PHE A 206 11.18 -12.31 -9.80
C PHE A 206 11.52 -10.95 -10.43
N ALA A 207 10.88 -9.88 -9.95
CA ALA A 207 11.06 -8.52 -10.50
C ALA A 207 12.50 -8.00 -10.34
N GLU A 208 13.16 -8.29 -9.21
CA GLU A 208 14.57 -7.94 -8.96
C GLU A 208 15.52 -8.65 -9.94
N GLN A 209 15.22 -9.90 -10.30
CA GLN A 209 15.99 -10.63 -11.31
C GLN A 209 15.79 -10.01 -12.70
N CYS A 210 14.57 -9.54 -13.01
CA CYS A 210 14.29 -8.83 -14.26
C CYS A 210 15.15 -7.58 -14.40
N ALA A 211 15.15 -6.74 -13.36
CA ALA A 211 15.88 -5.49 -13.39
C ALA A 211 17.39 -5.69 -13.47
N ARG A 212 17.95 -6.61 -12.67
CA ARG A 212 19.37 -6.98 -12.71
C ARG A 212 19.76 -7.56 -14.07
N TYR A 213 18.91 -8.41 -14.63
CA TYR A 213 19.18 -9.02 -15.93
C TYR A 213 19.29 -7.97 -17.05
N TYR A 214 18.38 -6.99 -17.09
CA TYR A 214 18.37 -5.91 -18.09
C TYR A 214 19.13 -4.64 -17.65
N LYS A 215 19.92 -4.72 -16.57
CA LYS A 215 20.75 -3.63 -16.02
C LYS A 215 19.98 -2.31 -15.82
N LEU A 216 18.82 -2.40 -15.19
CA LEU A 216 17.92 -1.27 -15.00
C LEU A 216 18.22 -0.45 -13.75
N GLU A 217 19.16 -0.89 -12.90
CA GLU A 217 19.48 -0.27 -11.61
C GLU A 217 19.84 1.21 -11.74
N ASP A 218 20.61 1.58 -12.76
CA ASP A 218 21.06 2.96 -12.98
C ASP A 218 20.18 3.74 -13.98
N VAL A 219 19.19 3.09 -14.59
CA VAL A 219 18.22 3.78 -15.46
C VAL A 219 17.37 4.68 -14.59
N ARG A 220 17.15 5.94 -15.01
CA ARG A 220 16.32 6.90 -14.28
C ARG A 220 15.00 7.15 -14.98
N ALA A 221 13.95 7.31 -14.18
CA ALA A 221 12.63 7.68 -14.63
C ALA A 221 11.83 8.39 -13.52
N HIS A 222 10.82 9.17 -13.88
CA HIS A 222 9.94 9.83 -12.90
C HIS A 222 8.96 8.87 -12.24
N VAL A 223 8.49 7.86 -12.97
CA VAL A 223 7.55 6.85 -12.47
C VAL A 223 8.15 5.47 -12.67
N TRP A 224 8.08 4.66 -11.63
CA TRP A 224 8.42 3.22 -11.67
C TRP A 224 7.27 2.39 -11.13
N ILE A 225 7.09 1.21 -11.70
CA ILE A 225 6.18 0.18 -11.18
C ILE A 225 6.91 -1.17 -11.20
N GLY A 226 6.77 -1.94 -10.13
CA GLY A 226 7.30 -3.29 -9.98
C GLY A 226 6.20 -4.28 -9.57
N HIS A 227 6.34 -5.53 -10.00
CA HIS A 227 5.36 -6.58 -9.71
C HIS A 227 6.00 -7.97 -9.52
N GLN A 228 5.69 -8.61 -8.40
CA GLN A 228 5.94 -10.02 -8.11
C GLN A 228 4.67 -10.85 -8.36
N ARG A 229 4.71 -11.81 -9.27
CA ARG A 229 3.56 -12.66 -9.61
C ARG A 229 3.49 -13.90 -8.75
N TYR A 230 2.28 -14.26 -8.32
CA TYR A 230 1.98 -15.48 -7.58
C TYR A 230 0.77 -16.22 -8.19
N PRO A 231 0.90 -17.00 -9.28
CA PRO A 231 -0.19 -17.84 -9.75
C PRO A 231 -0.37 -19.05 -8.84
N THR A 232 -1.60 -19.29 -8.39
CA THR A 232 -2.02 -20.40 -7.53
C THR A 232 -2.42 -21.67 -8.32
N LYS A 233 -2.76 -21.51 -9.60
CA LYS A 233 -2.94 -22.61 -10.57
C LYS A 233 -2.21 -22.28 -11.87
N GLY A 234 -1.76 -23.31 -12.58
CA GLY A 234 -1.01 -23.20 -13.84
C GLY A 234 0.49 -23.50 -13.72
N ARG A 235 1.03 -24.21 -14.72
CA ARG A 235 2.49 -24.28 -14.96
C ARG A 235 2.88 -23.01 -15.71
N VAL A 236 4.00 -22.39 -15.33
CA VAL A 236 4.44 -21.12 -15.91
C VAL A 236 4.48 -21.19 -17.42
N TRP A 237 3.63 -20.41 -18.05
CA TRP A 237 3.71 -20.16 -19.47
C TRP A 237 4.51 -18.87 -19.67
N HIS A 238 5.71 -18.98 -20.25
CA HIS A 238 6.53 -17.96 -20.98
C HIS A 238 6.58 -16.49 -20.47
N PRO A 239 7.67 -15.74 -20.74
CA PRO A 239 7.81 -14.36 -20.27
C PRO A 239 6.72 -13.39 -20.79
N GLY A 240 6.01 -13.71 -21.87
CA GLY A 240 4.89 -12.87 -22.34
C GLY A 240 3.69 -12.82 -21.37
N GLY A 241 3.49 -13.86 -20.57
CA GLY A 241 2.42 -13.94 -19.56
C GLY A 241 2.76 -13.28 -18.23
N ALA A 242 4.02 -12.86 -18.03
CA ALA A 242 4.41 -12.09 -16.85
C ALA A 242 3.87 -10.66 -16.92
N HIS A 243 3.86 -9.97 -15.78
CA HIS A 243 3.42 -8.57 -15.66
C HIS A 243 4.65 -7.67 -15.55
N PRO A 244 4.59 -6.38 -15.93
CA PRO A 244 3.42 -5.59 -16.37
C PRO A 244 2.87 -5.89 -17.78
N PHE A 245 1.68 -5.36 -18.09
CA PHE A 245 1.09 -5.29 -19.44
C PHE A 245 0.90 -3.84 -19.89
N ILE A 246 0.86 -3.59 -21.20
CA ILE A 246 0.76 -2.26 -21.79
C ILE A 246 -0.56 -2.07 -22.57
N GLY A 247 -1.16 -0.89 -22.44
CA GLY A 247 -2.30 -0.41 -23.23
C GLY A 247 -1.80 0.18 -24.55
N LEU A 248 -1.54 1.48 -24.56
CA LEU A 248 -0.61 2.09 -25.52
C LEU A 248 0.45 2.93 -24.78
N ASP A 249 -0.01 3.93 -24.03
CA ASP A 249 0.83 4.84 -23.24
C ASP A 249 0.70 4.57 -21.72
N GLU A 250 0.15 3.41 -21.35
CA GLU A 250 -0.10 2.95 -19.99
C GLU A 250 0.51 1.57 -19.73
N ALA A 251 1.24 1.41 -18.63
CA ALA A 251 1.67 0.12 -18.10
C ALA A 251 0.88 -0.19 -16.83
N LEU A 252 0.28 -1.37 -16.75
CA LEU A 252 -0.57 -1.78 -15.63
C LEU A 252 -0.03 -3.05 -14.98
N VAL A 253 -0.04 -3.05 -13.64
CA VAL A 253 0.13 -4.24 -12.80
C VAL A 253 -1.10 -4.44 -11.95
N HIS A 254 -1.34 -5.71 -11.61
CA HIS A 254 -2.54 -6.18 -10.94
C HIS A 254 -2.14 -7.07 -9.77
N ASN A 255 -2.68 -6.80 -8.59
CA ASN A 255 -2.69 -7.75 -7.48
C ASN A 255 -4.12 -8.22 -7.30
N GLY A 256 -4.44 -9.42 -7.79
CA GLY A 256 -5.82 -9.85 -7.79
C GLY A 256 -6.12 -11.09 -8.62
N ASP A 257 -7.39 -11.45 -8.66
CA ASP A 257 -7.94 -12.45 -9.58
C ASP A 257 -9.39 -12.06 -9.92
N PHE A 258 -9.74 -11.97 -11.20
CA PHE A 258 -11.08 -11.58 -11.62
C PHE A 258 -12.07 -12.74 -11.47
N ALA A 259 -13.13 -12.51 -10.69
CA ALA A 259 -14.26 -13.43 -10.60
C ALA A 259 -15.07 -13.47 -11.91
N ASN A 260 -15.02 -12.42 -12.72
CA ASN A 260 -15.80 -12.25 -13.94
C ASN A 260 -14.97 -12.13 -15.23
N TYR A 261 -13.74 -12.68 -15.25
CA TYR A 261 -12.81 -12.60 -16.39
C TYR A 261 -13.47 -12.82 -17.77
N HIS A 262 -14.26 -13.89 -17.91
CA HIS A 262 -14.92 -14.22 -19.18
C HIS A 262 -15.88 -13.12 -19.66
N SER A 263 -16.63 -12.51 -18.75
CA SER A 263 -17.54 -11.42 -19.08
C SER A 263 -16.78 -10.21 -19.62
N VAL A 264 -15.65 -9.85 -18.99
CA VAL A 264 -14.81 -8.72 -19.43
C VAL A 264 -14.17 -9.02 -20.80
N VAL A 265 -13.74 -10.26 -21.04
CA VAL A 265 -13.22 -10.68 -22.35
C VAL A 265 -14.29 -10.56 -23.44
N GLU A 266 -15.50 -11.08 -23.21
CA GLU A 266 -16.59 -10.96 -24.19
C GLU A 266 -16.98 -9.49 -24.42
N TYR A 267 -16.95 -8.67 -23.38
CA TYR A 267 -17.18 -7.22 -23.48
C TYR A 267 -16.16 -6.53 -24.40
N LEU A 268 -14.88 -6.89 -24.31
CA LEU A 268 -13.82 -6.40 -25.20
C LEU A 268 -13.99 -6.95 -26.64
N LYS A 269 -14.32 -8.23 -26.80
CA LYS A 269 -14.53 -8.86 -28.11
C LYS A 269 -15.68 -8.22 -28.89
N GLN A 270 -16.77 -7.85 -28.22
CA GLN A 270 -17.87 -7.08 -28.82
C GLN A 270 -17.42 -5.72 -29.38
N ARG A 271 -16.24 -5.25 -28.96
CA ARG A 271 -15.58 -4.01 -29.39
C ARG A 271 -14.35 -4.30 -30.27
N ASN A 272 -14.26 -5.50 -30.85
CA ASN A 272 -13.15 -5.92 -31.72
C ASN A 272 -11.77 -5.81 -31.04
N ILE A 273 -11.71 -6.00 -29.71
CA ILE A 273 -10.48 -6.09 -28.93
C ILE A 273 -10.38 -7.53 -28.41
N HIS A 274 -9.32 -8.23 -28.78
CA HIS A 274 -9.20 -9.65 -28.49
C HIS A 274 -7.92 -9.95 -27.70
N PRO A 275 -8.00 -10.33 -26.42
CA PRO A 275 -6.81 -10.70 -25.65
C PRO A 275 -6.02 -11.87 -26.28
N LEU A 276 -4.69 -11.84 -26.15
CA LEU A 276 -3.74 -12.81 -26.71
C LEU A 276 -2.94 -13.56 -25.65
N PHE A 277 -2.75 -12.98 -24.46
CA PHE A 277 -1.93 -13.52 -23.39
C PHE A 277 -2.73 -14.20 -22.28
N LEU A 278 -4.05 -13.98 -22.25
CA LEU A 278 -5.03 -14.66 -21.39
C LEU A 278 -4.82 -14.41 -19.90
N THR A 279 -4.49 -13.17 -19.52
CA THR A 279 -4.33 -12.74 -18.13
C THR A 279 -5.32 -11.63 -17.78
N ASP A 280 -5.69 -11.54 -16.50
CA ASP A 280 -6.54 -10.45 -16.01
C ASP A 280 -5.89 -9.09 -16.25
N THR A 281 -4.57 -9.01 -16.08
CA THR A 281 -3.79 -7.79 -16.27
C THR A 281 -3.82 -7.31 -17.72
N GLU A 282 -3.73 -8.21 -18.70
CA GLU A 282 -3.87 -7.85 -20.12
C GLU A 282 -5.27 -7.29 -20.38
N VAL A 283 -6.30 -7.99 -19.93
CA VAL A 283 -7.70 -7.56 -20.11
C VAL A 283 -7.96 -6.22 -19.42
N SER A 284 -7.36 -5.99 -18.24
CA SER A 284 -7.47 -4.76 -17.48
C SER A 284 -6.87 -3.57 -18.21
N VAL A 285 -5.67 -3.71 -18.76
CA VAL A 285 -5.00 -2.60 -19.47
C VAL A 285 -5.67 -2.31 -20.82
N LEU A 286 -6.17 -3.34 -21.50
CA LEU A 286 -6.96 -3.17 -22.73
C LEU A 286 -8.30 -2.49 -22.45
N LEU A 287 -8.93 -2.78 -21.30
CA LEU A 287 -10.14 -2.08 -20.87
C LEU A 287 -9.85 -0.61 -20.54
N PHE A 288 -8.74 -0.33 -19.84
CA PHE A 288 -8.32 1.04 -19.55
C PHE A 288 -8.04 1.83 -20.84
N ASP A 289 -7.29 1.26 -21.78
CA ASP A 289 -7.01 1.86 -23.10
C ASP A 289 -8.28 2.11 -23.91
N LEU A 290 -9.21 1.15 -23.92
CA LEU A 290 -10.52 1.31 -24.55
C LEU A 290 -11.28 2.52 -23.96
N LEU A 291 -11.38 2.61 -22.64
CA LEU A 291 -12.14 3.67 -21.97
C LEU A 291 -11.46 5.03 -22.15
N LYS A 292 -10.14 5.12 -21.97
CA LYS A 292 -9.41 6.39 -22.03
C LYS A 292 -9.12 6.84 -23.46
N ARG A 293 -8.46 6.02 -24.28
CA ARG A 293 -7.97 6.42 -25.61
C ARG A 293 -9.04 6.28 -26.69
N VAL A 294 -9.79 5.19 -26.67
CA VAL A 294 -10.78 4.91 -27.75
C VAL A 294 -12.09 5.64 -27.52
N TYR A 295 -12.61 5.64 -26.29
CA TYR A 295 -13.83 6.37 -25.93
C TYR A 295 -13.58 7.82 -25.49
N GLY A 296 -12.33 8.19 -25.18
CA GLY A 296 -12.00 9.57 -24.83
C GLY A 296 -12.54 10.00 -23.47
N TYR A 297 -12.83 9.07 -22.56
CA TYR A 297 -13.41 9.41 -21.27
C TYR A 297 -12.40 10.17 -20.38
N PRO A 298 -12.86 11.18 -19.62
CA PRO A 298 -12.11 11.70 -18.49
C PRO A 298 -11.72 10.59 -17.52
N LEU A 299 -10.57 10.74 -16.85
CA LEU A 299 -10.03 9.70 -15.96
C LEU A 299 -11.03 9.30 -14.85
N GLU A 300 -11.79 10.26 -14.30
CA GLU A 300 -12.87 9.97 -13.34
C GLU A 300 -13.84 8.90 -13.88
N TYR A 301 -14.25 9.02 -15.14
CA TYR A 301 -15.24 8.14 -15.77
C TYR A 301 -14.64 6.80 -16.19
N VAL A 302 -13.34 6.78 -16.53
CA VAL A 302 -12.58 5.54 -16.69
C VAL A 302 -12.56 4.77 -15.38
N ILE A 303 -12.24 5.44 -14.27
CA ILE A 303 -12.23 4.84 -12.94
C ILE A 303 -13.64 4.38 -12.55
N GLU A 304 -14.68 5.17 -12.79
CA GLU A 304 -16.07 4.76 -12.53
C GLU A 304 -16.50 3.54 -13.36
N ALA A 305 -16.09 3.45 -14.62
CA ALA A 305 -16.41 2.30 -15.46
C ALA A 305 -15.69 1.01 -15.00
N MET A 306 -14.53 1.12 -14.35
CA MET A 306 -13.77 -0.04 -13.85
C MET A 306 -14.12 -0.39 -12.39
N ALA A 307 -14.21 0.61 -11.51
CA ALA A 307 -14.60 0.51 -10.10
C ALA A 307 -15.88 1.33 -9.85
N PRO A 308 -17.06 0.78 -10.16
CA PRO A 308 -18.32 1.50 -10.09
C PRO A 308 -18.66 1.88 -8.64
N THR A 309 -19.14 3.11 -8.44
CA THR A 309 -19.67 3.56 -7.16
C THR A 309 -21.10 3.04 -6.97
N THR A 310 -21.34 2.23 -5.94
CA THR A 310 -22.61 1.50 -5.75
C THR A 310 -23.37 1.92 -4.49
N GLU A 311 -24.62 1.47 -4.38
CA GLU A 311 -25.44 1.52 -3.17
C GLU A 311 -25.52 2.91 -2.49
N ARG A 312 -25.13 2.98 -1.21
CA ARG A 312 -25.15 4.21 -0.43
C ARG A 312 -24.21 5.25 -1.03
N ASP A 313 -23.00 4.87 -1.41
CA ASP A 313 -22.03 5.81 -1.99
C ASP A 313 -22.59 6.47 -3.24
N PHE A 314 -23.25 5.71 -4.11
CA PHE A 314 -23.93 6.28 -5.27
C PHE A 314 -24.99 7.31 -4.85
N THR A 315 -25.78 7.01 -3.82
CA THR A 315 -26.84 7.90 -3.32
C THR A 315 -26.30 9.19 -2.71
N MET A 316 -25.10 9.15 -2.14
CA MET A 316 -24.42 10.30 -1.53
C MET A 316 -23.77 11.23 -2.55
N LEU A 317 -23.58 10.80 -3.80
CA LEU A 317 -23.02 11.63 -4.85
C LEU A 317 -23.97 12.80 -5.22
N PRO A 318 -23.44 13.94 -5.69
CA PRO A 318 -24.26 15.00 -6.28
C PRO A 318 -25.16 14.47 -7.42
N PRO A 319 -26.39 15.01 -7.59
CA PRO A 319 -27.33 14.53 -8.61
C PRO A 319 -26.79 14.50 -10.05
N GLU A 320 -25.91 15.44 -10.39
CA GLU A 320 -25.24 15.49 -11.70
C GLU A 320 -24.32 14.27 -11.90
N LYS A 321 -23.49 13.95 -10.90
CA LYS A 321 -22.64 12.75 -10.94
C LYS A 321 -23.48 11.48 -10.99
N GLN A 322 -24.55 11.39 -10.20
CA GLN A 322 -25.47 10.24 -10.25
C GLN A 322 -26.03 10.01 -11.66
N ASN A 323 -26.41 11.07 -12.37
CA ASN A 323 -26.93 10.94 -13.73
C ASN A 323 -25.89 10.35 -14.68
N VAL A 324 -24.68 10.90 -14.69
CA VAL A 324 -23.59 10.43 -15.55
C VAL A 324 -23.14 9.02 -15.18
N TYR A 325 -22.96 8.74 -13.88
CA TYR A 325 -22.50 7.44 -13.40
C TYR A 325 -23.54 6.35 -13.70
N ARG A 326 -24.84 6.65 -13.63
CA ARG A 326 -25.89 5.72 -14.05
C ARG A 326 -25.76 5.35 -15.53
N MET A 327 -25.44 6.31 -16.39
CA MET A 327 -25.21 6.04 -17.80
C MET A 327 -23.95 5.19 -18.01
N ILE A 328 -22.86 5.51 -17.31
CA ILE A 328 -21.61 4.74 -17.35
C ILE A 328 -21.88 3.29 -16.92
N GLN A 329 -22.46 3.09 -15.73
CA GLN A 329 -22.75 1.77 -15.20
C GLN A 329 -23.68 0.98 -16.13
N ALA A 330 -24.73 1.60 -16.68
CA ALA A 330 -25.65 0.93 -17.60
C ALA A 330 -24.95 0.39 -18.86
N VAL A 331 -23.87 1.03 -19.32
CA VAL A 331 -23.11 0.65 -20.52
C VAL A 331 -21.93 -0.27 -20.20
N HIS A 332 -21.29 -0.09 -19.05
CA HIS A 332 -19.97 -0.65 -18.76
C HIS A 332 -19.98 -1.75 -17.68
N ILE A 333 -21.06 -1.97 -16.93
CA ILE A 333 -21.06 -2.90 -15.78
C ILE A 333 -20.62 -4.33 -16.14
N HIS A 334 -20.92 -4.82 -17.34
CA HIS A 334 -20.49 -6.14 -17.81
C HIS A 334 -18.99 -6.23 -18.14
N GLY A 335 -18.36 -5.09 -18.38
CA GLY A 335 -16.92 -4.95 -18.56
C GLY A 335 -16.18 -4.52 -17.29
N SER A 336 -16.87 -4.11 -16.22
CA SER A 336 -16.24 -3.72 -14.96
C SER A 336 -15.61 -4.94 -14.27
N PRO A 337 -14.33 -4.89 -13.87
CA PRO A 337 -13.69 -5.93 -13.07
C PRO A 337 -14.41 -6.23 -11.76
N ASP A 338 -14.63 -7.51 -11.46
CA ASP A 338 -15.21 -8.00 -10.21
C ASP A 338 -14.33 -9.07 -9.57
N GLY A 339 -14.50 -9.30 -8.27
CA GLY A 339 -13.60 -10.11 -7.45
C GLY A 339 -12.43 -9.30 -6.88
N PRO A 340 -11.44 -9.98 -6.29
CA PRO A 340 -10.39 -9.29 -5.55
C PRO A 340 -9.32 -8.72 -6.46
N TRP A 341 -9.20 -7.39 -6.57
CA TRP A 341 -8.18 -6.76 -7.41
C TRP A 341 -7.68 -5.41 -6.91
N PHE A 342 -6.42 -5.09 -7.23
CA PHE A 342 -5.84 -3.77 -7.04
C PHE A 342 -4.95 -3.42 -8.22
N PHE A 343 -5.15 -2.26 -8.83
CA PHE A 343 -4.35 -1.81 -9.97
C PHE A 343 -3.35 -0.72 -9.58
N ILE A 344 -2.14 -0.83 -10.11
CA ILE A 344 -1.17 0.26 -10.19
C ILE A 344 -0.88 0.50 -11.67
N ILE A 345 -1.05 1.74 -12.14
CA ILE A 345 -0.92 2.13 -13.54
C ILE A 345 0.09 3.25 -13.67
N GLY A 346 1.06 3.08 -14.56
CA GLY A 346 2.06 4.08 -14.91
C GLY A 346 1.71 4.60 -16.29
N ARG A 347 1.46 5.89 -16.43
CA ARG A 347 0.95 6.48 -17.68
C ARG A 347 1.75 7.70 -18.10
N ASN A 348 2.07 7.76 -19.39
CA ASN A 348 2.52 8.99 -20.04
C ASN A 348 1.29 9.78 -20.52
N ASP A 349 0.82 10.73 -19.71
CA ASP A 349 -0.35 11.54 -20.05
C ASP A 349 0.05 12.66 -21.01
N ARG A 350 -0.09 12.39 -22.31
CA ARG A 350 0.28 13.34 -23.37
C ARG A 350 -0.66 14.53 -23.49
N GLU A 351 -1.91 14.39 -23.04
CA GLU A 351 -2.90 15.46 -23.12
C GLU A 351 -2.60 16.55 -22.09
N GLU A 352 -2.29 16.16 -20.84
CA GLU A 352 -1.93 17.08 -19.76
C GLU A 352 -0.41 17.30 -19.60
N GLY A 353 0.42 16.59 -20.36
CA GLY A 353 1.88 16.69 -20.30
C GLY A 353 2.47 16.26 -18.96
N GLY A 354 1.98 15.16 -18.39
CA GLY A 354 2.39 14.66 -17.08
C GLY A 354 2.69 13.16 -17.04
N TYR A 355 3.58 12.75 -16.14
CA TYR A 355 3.84 11.34 -15.85
C TYR A 355 3.03 10.93 -14.64
N GLN A 356 2.20 9.90 -14.78
CA GLN A 356 1.23 9.53 -13.75
C GLN A 356 1.49 8.16 -13.17
N LEU A 357 1.31 8.07 -11.85
CA LEU A 357 1.09 6.84 -11.11
C LEU A 357 -0.34 6.85 -10.57
N ILE A 358 -1.13 5.85 -10.93
CA ILE A 358 -2.55 5.75 -10.58
C ILE A 358 -2.77 4.46 -9.79
N GLY A 359 -3.41 4.55 -8.63
CA GLY A 359 -3.89 3.38 -7.88
C GLY A 359 -5.41 3.31 -7.89
N ILE A 360 -5.97 2.14 -8.19
CA ILE A 360 -7.43 1.91 -8.19
C ILE A 360 -7.73 0.68 -7.34
N THR A 361 -8.55 0.87 -6.32
CA THR A 361 -8.98 -0.19 -5.39
C THR A 361 -10.29 -0.82 -5.82
N ASP A 362 -10.42 -2.15 -5.72
CA ASP A 362 -11.69 -2.84 -5.95
C ASP A 362 -12.78 -2.36 -4.99
N THR A 363 -14.03 -2.46 -5.44
CA THR A 363 -15.22 -1.96 -4.72
C THR A 363 -15.49 -2.69 -3.40
N SER A 364 -14.90 -3.87 -3.19
CA SER A 364 -15.08 -4.69 -1.99
C SER A 364 -13.85 -4.69 -1.06
N MET A 365 -12.81 -3.93 -1.40
CA MET A 365 -11.53 -3.88 -0.68
C MET A 365 -10.99 -5.27 -0.34
N LEU A 366 -10.84 -6.13 -1.33
CA LEU A 366 -10.44 -7.53 -1.11
C LEU A 366 -8.92 -7.75 -1.24
N ARG A 367 -8.17 -6.71 -1.62
CA ARG A 367 -6.71 -6.76 -1.73
C ARG A 367 -6.03 -5.68 -0.90
N PRO A 368 -4.89 -6.00 -0.26
CA PRO A 368 -4.07 -5.02 0.43
C PRO A 368 -3.62 -3.91 -0.52
N GLN A 369 -3.74 -2.67 -0.04
CA GLN A 369 -3.14 -1.51 -0.67
C GLN A 369 -2.79 -0.49 0.40
N VAL A 370 -1.69 0.22 0.20
CA VAL A 370 -1.26 1.36 0.99
C VAL A 370 -0.81 2.44 0.01
N PHE A 371 -1.33 3.64 0.21
CA PHE A 371 -0.89 4.86 -0.45
C PHE A 371 -0.01 5.65 0.49
N ALA A 372 0.99 6.34 -0.04
CA ALA A 372 1.81 7.27 0.71
C ALA A 372 2.19 8.50 -0.09
N LEU A 373 2.42 9.60 0.62
CA LEU A 373 2.82 10.88 0.06
C LEU A 373 3.89 11.51 0.95
N GLN A 374 4.95 11.98 0.31
CA GLN A 374 5.94 12.86 0.91
C GLN A 374 6.04 14.15 0.10
N GLU A 375 5.95 15.28 0.77
CA GLU A 375 6.02 16.61 0.15
C GLU A 375 7.21 17.41 0.70
N GLY A 376 7.92 18.11 -0.17
CA GLY A 376 9.09 18.91 0.19
C GLY A 376 9.85 19.41 -1.03
N GLU A 377 11.16 19.65 -0.89
CA GLU A 377 12.03 20.02 -2.01
C GLU A 377 12.04 18.97 -3.13
N ALA A 378 11.97 17.69 -2.75
CA ALA A 378 11.66 16.59 -3.64
C ALA A 378 10.41 15.86 -3.11
N SER A 379 9.37 15.80 -3.93
CA SER A 379 8.10 15.16 -3.58
C SER A 379 7.99 13.80 -4.24
N ILE A 380 7.40 12.84 -3.54
CA ILE A 380 7.19 11.48 -4.03
C ILE A 380 5.85 10.93 -3.55
N GLY A 381 5.11 10.34 -4.49
CA GLY A 381 3.92 9.53 -4.24
C GLY A 381 4.26 8.06 -4.39
N LEU A 382 3.79 7.22 -3.47
CA LEU A 382 4.01 5.78 -3.51
C LEU A 382 2.72 5.01 -3.33
N ILE A 383 2.67 3.84 -3.98
CA ILE A 383 1.57 2.90 -3.91
C ILE A 383 2.17 1.51 -3.75
N ALA A 384 1.74 0.74 -2.75
CA ALA A 384 2.21 -0.63 -2.60
C ALA A 384 1.15 -1.56 -2.00
N SER A 385 1.36 -2.86 -2.10
CA SER A 385 0.56 -3.85 -1.35
C SER A 385 0.78 -3.74 0.15
N GLU A 386 2.00 -3.44 0.59
CA GLU A 386 2.34 -3.39 2.00
C GLU A 386 3.14 -2.13 2.34
N LYS A 387 2.89 -1.56 3.52
CA LYS A 387 3.62 -0.37 3.99
C LYS A 387 5.14 -0.58 4.02
N GLN A 388 5.61 -1.75 4.45
CA GLN A 388 7.04 -2.08 4.54
C GLN A 388 7.78 -1.89 3.20
N ALA A 389 7.10 -2.09 2.06
CA ALA A 389 7.69 -1.86 0.75
C ALA A 389 7.86 -0.35 0.46
N ILE A 390 6.89 0.48 0.86
CA ILE A 390 7.02 1.94 0.77
C ILE A 390 8.21 2.41 1.61
N ASP A 391 8.33 1.92 2.84
CA ASP A 391 9.45 2.30 3.72
C ASP A 391 10.80 1.85 3.16
N ALA A 392 10.87 0.66 2.55
CA ALA A 392 12.08 0.17 1.88
C ALA A 392 12.52 1.09 0.73
N THR A 393 11.54 1.59 -0.04
CA THR A 393 11.78 2.55 -1.14
C THR A 393 12.34 3.85 -0.59
N LEU A 394 11.70 4.40 0.44
CA LEU A 394 12.06 5.67 1.05
C LEU A 394 13.41 5.62 1.77
N ALA A 395 13.69 4.56 2.52
CA ALA A 395 14.98 4.35 3.17
C ALA A 395 16.13 4.20 2.16
N SER A 396 15.88 3.51 1.04
CA SER A 396 16.84 3.40 -0.05
C SER A 396 17.11 4.75 -0.72
N LEU A 397 16.06 5.55 -0.94
CA LEU A 397 16.17 6.88 -1.53
C LEU A 397 16.85 7.89 -0.61
N SER A 398 16.49 7.91 0.69
CA SER A 398 17.07 8.86 1.65
C SER A 398 18.56 8.65 1.86
N ALA A 399 19.05 7.42 1.67
CA ALA A 399 20.47 7.10 1.69
C ALA A 399 21.25 7.68 0.50
N GLU A 400 20.58 7.93 -0.63
CA GLU A 400 21.17 8.55 -1.83
C GLU A 400 20.94 10.07 -1.89
N ASP A 401 19.74 10.52 -1.52
CA ASP A 401 19.29 11.90 -1.67
C ASP A 401 18.61 12.38 -0.37
N PRO A 402 19.26 13.27 0.41
CA PRO A 402 18.79 13.68 1.74
C PRO A 402 17.51 14.54 1.70
N ARG A 403 17.03 14.94 0.51
CA ARG A 403 15.73 15.60 0.36
C ARG A 403 14.57 14.63 0.64
N PHE A 404 14.79 13.33 0.52
CA PHE A 404 13.83 12.31 0.93
C PHE A 404 14.07 11.87 2.37
N LEU A 405 12.98 11.61 3.10
CA LEU A 405 13.02 11.00 4.43
C LEU A 405 12.79 9.48 4.31
N PRO A 406 13.27 8.67 5.26
CA PRO A 406 13.05 7.22 5.26
C PRO A 406 11.60 6.81 5.60
N VAL A 407 10.72 7.78 5.86
CA VAL A 407 9.31 7.59 6.24
C VAL A 407 8.48 8.68 5.58
N ALA A 408 7.31 8.33 5.05
CA ALA A 408 6.43 9.29 4.39
C ALA A 408 5.73 10.22 5.38
N ASP A 409 5.31 11.41 4.91
CA ASP A 409 4.49 12.32 5.71
C ASP A 409 3.10 11.75 5.99
N ARG A 410 2.55 11.03 5.02
CA ARG A 410 1.20 10.46 5.11
C ARG A 410 1.17 9.05 4.54
N TYR A 411 0.47 8.16 5.24
CA TYR A 411 0.07 6.82 4.79
C TYR A 411 -1.45 6.70 4.90
N TRP A 412 -2.10 6.02 3.97
CA TRP A 412 -3.52 5.72 4.08
C TRP A 412 -3.93 4.50 3.25
N ASN A 413 -5.06 3.91 3.62
CA ASN A 413 -5.76 2.92 2.82
C ASN A 413 -7.00 3.57 2.18
N ALA A 414 -7.37 3.10 0.99
CA ALA A 414 -8.53 3.56 0.23
C ALA A 414 -9.72 2.58 0.24
N ARG A 415 -10.96 3.08 0.15
CA ARG A 415 -12.16 2.24 -0.09
C ARG A 415 -12.66 2.41 -1.52
N GLY A 416 -12.60 1.34 -2.30
CA GLY A 416 -13.06 1.33 -3.70
C GLY A 416 -14.50 1.80 -3.84
N GLY A 417 -14.76 2.63 -4.86
CA GLY A 417 -16.10 3.11 -5.17
C GLY A 417 -16.69 4.10 -4.17
N SER A 418 -15.92 4.57 -3.16
CA SER A 418 -16.43 5.51 -2.16
C SER A 418 -16.88 6.86 -2.74
N HIS A 419 -17.92 7.46 -2.17
CA HIS A 419 -18.37 8.81 -2.55
C HIS A 419 -17.45 9.94 -2.09
N THR A 420 -16.48 9.66 -1.20
CA THR A 420 -15.56 10.67 -0.67
C THR A 420 -14.29 10.80 -1.51
N ASP A 421 -13.75 9.70 -2.00
CA ASP A 421 -12.50 9.70 -2.78
C ASP A 421 -12.48 8.73 -3.97
N GLY A 422 -13.52 7.90 -4.12
CA GLY A 422 -13.61 6.87 -5.16
C GLY A 422 -12.72 5.65 -4.95
N GLY A 423 -11.91 5.62 -3.90
CA GLY A 423 -10.91 4.59 -3.66
C GLY A 423 -9.74 4.60 -4.65
N ALA A 424 -9.52 5.73 -5.32
CA ALA A 424 -8.51 5.87 -6.35
C ALA A 424 -7.74 7.19 -6.20
N PHE A 425 -6.41 7.11 -6.39
CA PHE A 425 -5.51 8.25 -6.25
C PHE A 425 -4.55 8.34 -7.43
N VAL A 426 -4.31 9.57 -7.89
CA VAL A 426 -3.50 9.89 -9.07
C VAL A 426 -2.37 10.82 -8.66
N PHE A 427 -1.14 10.34 -8.80
CA PHE A 427 0.08 11.11 -8.58
C PHE A 427 0.63 11.54 -9.94
N SER A 428 0.48 12.83 -10.28
CA SER A 428 0.91 13.41 -11.56
C SER A 428 2.16 14.26 -11.37
N VAL A 429 3.25 13.87 -12.02
CA VAL A 429 4.49 14.68 -12.12
C VAL A 429 4.41 15.53 -13.36
N HIS A 430 4.54 16.85 -13.20
CA HIS A 430 4.56 17.81 -14.31
C HIS A 430 5.87 18.57 -14.31
N GLU A 431 6.56 18.56 -15.46
CA GLU A 431 7.81 19.27 -15.66
C GLU A 431 7.56 20.72 -16.11
N TYR A 432 8.42 21.63 -15.68
CA TYR A 432 8.45 23.03 -16.12
C TYR A 432 9.91 23.52 -16.26
N ALA A 433 10.10 24.75 -16.73
CA ALA A 433 11.42 25.30 -17.12
C ALA A 433 12.50 25.40 -16.00
N GLY A 434 12.24 24.89 -14.80
CA GLY A 434 13.19 24.88 -13.67
C GLY A 434 13.04 23.72 -12.70
N GLY A 435 12.24 22.69 -13.03
CA GLY A 435 12.02 21.54 -12.15
C GLY A 435 10.73 20.80 -12.48
N ALA A 436 10.22 20.03 -11.53
CA ALA A 436 8.92 19.38 -11.62
C ALA A 436 8.14 19.53 -10.32
N TYR A 437 6.82 19.46 -10.39
CA TYR A 437 5.96 19.38 -9.20
C TYR A 437 5.11 18.11 -9.25
N LEU A 438 4.73 17.62 -8.07
CA LEU A 438 3.86 16.47 -7.90
C LEU A 438 2.48 16.95 -7.48
N ARG A 439 1.45 16.57 -8.24
CA ARG A 439 0.04 16.79 -7.90
C ARG A 439 -0.59 15.45 -7.55
N CYS A 440 -1.11 15.31 -6.33
CA CYS A 440 -1.89 14.14 -5.91
C CYS A 440 -3.38 14.50 -5.86
N THR A 441 -4.23 13.74 -6.56
CA THR A 441 -5.69 13.92 -6.52
C THR A 441 -6.43 12.60 -6.27
N ASN A 442 -7.65 12.68 -5.73
CA ASN A 442 -8.58 11.53 -5.68
C ASN A 442 -9.31 11.33 -7.02
N LYS A 443 -10.25 10.36 -7.09
CA LYS A 443 -11.07 10.07 -8.29
C LYS A 443 -11.80 11.29 -8.85
N PHE A 444 -12.22 12.21 -7.97
CA PHE A 444 -13.01 13.39 -8.33
C PHE A 444 -12.15 14.60 -8.72
N GLY A 445 -10.82 14.44 -8.75
CA GLY A 445 -9.87 15.52 -9.06
C GLY A 445 -9.57 16.44 -7.87
N GLU A 446 -10.05 16.10 -6.67
CA GLU A 446 -9.80 16.90 -5.47
C GLU A 446 -8.38 16.66 -4.96
N PRO A 447 -7.66 17.72 -4.55
CA PRO A 447 -6.27 17.61 -4.12
C PRO A 447 -6.15 16.84 -2.80
N VAL A 448 -5.15 15.97 -2.74
CA VAL A 448 -4.74 15.26 -1.52
C VAL A 448 -3.35 15.72 -1.16
N SER A 449 -3.20 16.32 0.03
CA SER A 449 -1.90 16.72 0.57
C SER A 449 -1.58 15.94 1.84
N SER A 450 -0.31 15.94 2.22
CA SER A 450 0.17 15.46 3.51
C SER A 450 -0.26 16.39 4.65
N GLY A 451 -0.53 17.67 4.35
CA GLY A 451 -0.73 18.71 5.35
C GLY A 451 0.58 19.15 6.04
N ALA A 452 1.73 18.62 5.61
CA ALA A 452 3.03 19.04 6.08
C ALA A 452 3.34 20.48 5.64
N SER A 453 3.95 21.25 6.54
CA SER A 453 4.59 22.52 6.19
C SER A 453 5.67 22.26 5.13
N GLN A 454 5.73 23.11 4.10
CA GLN A 454 6.77 23.04 3.06
C GLN A 454 8.16 23.50 3.55
N GLU A 455 8.32 23.77 4.84
CA GLU A 455 9.62 24.11 5.38
C GLU A 455 10.49 22.85 5.35
N SER A 456 11.50 22.89 4.48
CA SER A 456 12.74 22.15 4.69
C SER A 456 13.19 22.42 6.12
N GLY A 457 13.77 21.43 6.79
CA GLY A 457 14.32 21.56 8.14
C GLY A 457 15.54 22.50 8.21
N GLY A 458 15.50 23.64 7.52
CA GLY A 458 16.38 24.78 7.71
C GLY A 458 15.91 25.59 8.92
N PRO A 459 16.85 26.26 9.61
CA PRO A 459 16.62 26.77 10.95
C PRO A 459 15.62 27.93 10.93
N VAL A 460 14.48 27.77 11.59
CA VAL A 460 13.63 28.89 11.99
C VAL A 460 14.34 29.59 13.13
N GLY A 461 15.29 30.47 12.78
CA GLY A 461 16.08 31.26 13.73
C GLY A 461 16.80 30.39 14.77
N GLU A 462 18.04 29.99 14.47
CA GLU A 462 19.00 29.58 15.51
C GLU A 462 19.21 30.77 16.48
N GLU A 463 18.34 30.92 17.47
CA GLU A 463 18.81 31.39 18.75
C GLU A 463 19.65 30.25 19.32
N ASP A 464 20.89 30.53 19.73
CA ASP A 464 21.71 29.62 20.54
C ASP A 464 20.95 29.32 21.84
N VAL A 465 20.02 28.37 21.80
CA VAL A 465 19.35 27.89 23.00
C VAL A 465 20.40 27.09 23.77
N ASN A 466 20.72 27.50 24.99
CA ASN A 466 21.58 26.69 25.83
C ASN A 466 20.84 25.41 26.23
N LEU A 467 21.15 24.29 25.58
CA LEU A 467 20.51 22.99 25.78
C LEU A 467 21.13 22.19 26.93
N GLU A 468 22.26 22.62 27.50
CA GLU A 468 22.92 21.89 28.60
C GLU A 468 22.00 21.67 29.81
N PRO A 469 21.24 22.66 30.31
CA PRO A 469 20.35 22.45 31.46
C PRO A 469 19.23 21.44 31.19
N VAL A 470 18.73 21.39 29.95
CA VAL A 470 17.69 20.43 29.54
C VAL A 470 18.29 19.04 29.46
N GLY A 471 19.46 18.89 28.83
CA GLY A 471 20.17 17.61 28.74
C GLY A 471 20.49 17.02 30.13
N ASP A 472 20.91 17.86 31.08
CA ASP A 472 21.21 17.42 32.44
C ASP A 472 19.98 17.01 33.25
N ASP A 473 18.89 17.79 33.23
CA ASP A 473 17.63 17.40 33.88
C ASP A 473 17.09 16.08 33.31
N LEU A 474 17.12 15.92 31.98
CA LEU A 474 16.72 14.69 31.32
C LEU A 474 17.58 13.51 31.77
N ALA A 475 18.91 13.67 31.80
CA ALA A 475 19.80 12.61 32.24
C ALA A 475 19.60 12.22 33.71
N GLU A 476 19.33 13.18 34.60
CA GLU A 476 18.98 12.92 35.99
C GLU A 476 17.68 12.11 36.11
N ARG A 477 16.64 12.48 35.35
CA ARG A 477 15.37 11.73 35.30
C ARG A 477 15.55 10.32 34.76
N ILE A 478 16.33 10.16 33.68
CA ILE A 478 16.67 8.85 33.11
C ILE A 478 17.42 8.00 34.14
N ALA A 479 18.40 8.56 34.84
CA ALA A 479 19.11 7.86 35.92
C ALA A 479 18.18 7.48 37.08
N ALA A 480 17.19 8.33 37.38
CA ALA A 480 16.13 8.07 38.35
C ALA A 480 15.05 7.09 37.85
N GLY A 481 15.10 6.66 36.58
CA GLY A 481 14.14 5.78 35.92
C GLY A 481 12.78 6.41 35.65
N ASP A 482 12.70 7.74 35.60
CA ASP A 482 11.48 8.51 35.39
C ASP A 482 11.32 8.87 33.90
N ALA A 483 10.99 7.86 33.09
CA ALA A 483 10.79 8.03 31.64
C ALA A 483 9.65 9.00 31.30
N MET A 484 8.55 8.97 32.07
CA MET A 484 7.40 9.85 31.86
C MET A 484 7.72 11.30 32.22
N GLY A 485 8.46 11.52 33.31
CA GLY A 485 8.95 12.85 33.66
C GLY A 485 9.94 13.39 32.62
N ALA A 486 10.85 12.55 32.12
CA ALA A 486 11.77 12.94 31.05
C ALA A 486 11.02 13.31 29.75
N PHE A 487 10.03 12.50 29.36
CA PHE A 487 9.13 12.80 28.25
C PHE A 487 8.41 14.14 28.47
N GLY A 488 7.84 14.36 29.66
CA GLY A 488 7.13 15.59 30.01
C GLY A 488 8.02 16.83 30.06
N ALA A 489 9.33 16.67 30.32
CA ALA A 489 10.31 17.75 30.32
C ALA A 489 10.79 18.10 28.90
N LEU A 490 10.95 17.12 28.00
CA LEU A 490 11.43 17.37 26.64
C LEU A 490 10.33 17.87 25.69
N VAL A 491 9.10 17.36 25.80
CA VAL A 491 8.00 17.70 24.87
C VAL A 491 7.74 19.21 24.73
N PRO A 492 7.73 20.03 25.81
CA PRO A 492 7.58 21.47 25.71
C PRO A 492 8.68 22.20 24.94
N GLU A 493 9.89 21.63 24.89
CA GLU A 493 11.06 22.22 24.22
C GLU A 493 11.10 21.89 22.72
N ILE A 494 10.50 20.76 22.30
CA ILE A 494 10.50 20.29 20.90
C ILE A 494 10.07 21.36 19.90
N PRO A 495 9.03 22.19 20.13
CA PRO A 495 8.68 23.26 19.20
C PRO A 495 9.81 24.25 18.93
N ALA A 496 10.62 24.57 19.93
CA ALA A 496 11.65 25.61 19.85
C ALA A 496 13.00 25.10 19.33
N ILE A 497 13.35 23.84 19.60
CA ILE A 497 14.65 23.28 19.18
C ILE A 497 14.66 22.81 17.72
N GLY A 498 15.85 22.83 17.11
CA GLY A 498 16.10 22.30 15.78
C GLY A 498 16.14 20.77 15.74
N ALA A 499 16.15 20.22 14.53
CA ALA A 499 16.29 18.77 14.32
C ALA A 499 17.66 18.24 14.80
N GLN A 500 18.72 19.03 14.57
CA GLN A 500 20.07 18.70 14.99
C GLN A 500 20.21 18.75 16.52
N ASP A 501 19.69 19.79 17.17
CA ASP A 501 19.63 19.92 18.63
C ASP A 501 19.00 18.68 19.29
N LEU A 502 17.88 18.21 18.74
CA LEU A 502 17.22 17.02 19.23
C LEU A 502 18.10 15.77 19.07
N GLN A 503 18.79 15.61 17.93
CA GLN A 503 19.75 14.53 17.73
C GLN A 503 20.90 14.61 18.74
N GLU A 504 21.42 15.80 19.02
CA GLU A 504 22.51 16.01 19.99
C GLU A 504 22.07 15.66 21.42
N ILE A 505 20.89 16.09 21.84
CA ILE A 505 20.29 15.74 23.14
C ILE A 505 20.11 14.21 23.25
N LEU A 506 19.48 13.58 22.26
CA LEU A 506 19.26 12.13 22.27
C LEU A 506 20.57 11.35 22.25
N GLY A 507 21.55 11.83 21.47
CA GLY A 507 22.90 11.28 21.42
C GLY A 507 23.64 11.38 22.76
N ASP A 508 23.43 12.45 23.53
CA ASP A 508 23.98 12.59 24.88
C ASP A 508 23.34 11.63 25.87
N LEU A 509 22.01 11.57 25.88
CA LEU A 509 21.27 10.63 26.72
C LEU A 509 21.66 9.18 26.41
N ARG A 510 21.87 8.84 25.13
CA ARG A 510 22.36 7.53 24.68
C ARG A 510 23.72 7.17 25.27
N ARG A 511 24.63 8.14 25.42
CA ARG A 511 25.95 7.93 26.04
C ARG A 511 25.86 7.78 27.56
N ARG A 512 24.94 8.50 28.21
CA ARG A 512 24.82 8.55 29.69
C ARG A 512 23.95 7.44 30.27
N ALA A 513 22.89 7.03 29.58
CA ALA A 513 21.94 6.04 30.09
C ALA A 513 22.56 4.68 30.48
N PRO A 514 23.52 4.11 29.73
CA PRO A 514 24.21 2.88 30.14
C PRO A 514 24.95 3.01 31.47
N ALA A 515 25.53 4.18 31.78
CA ALA A 515 26.25 4.44 33.03
C ALA A 515 25.32 4.45 34.25
N ALA A 516 24.03 4.74 34.06
CA ALA A 516 22.98 4.63 35.08
C ALA A 516 22.44 3.19 35.26
N GLY A 517 23.02 2.20 34.57
CA GLY A 517 22.67 0.79 34.68
C GLY A 517 21.35 0.43 33.98
N PRO A 518 20.80 -0.78 34.23
CA PRO A 518 19.61 -1.29 33.54
C PRO A 518 18.37 -0.40 33.67
N LYS A 519 18.27 0.34 34.78
CA LYS A 519 17.19 1.28 35.05
C LYS A 519 17.24 2.48 34.10
N GLY A 520 18.43 3.07 33.89
CA GLY A 520 18.63 4.15 32.93
C GLY A 520 18.39 3.71 31.49
N VAL A 521 18.88 2.53 31.12
CA VAL A 521 18.62 1.95 29.78
C VAL A 521 17.12 1.78 29.53
N ARG A 522 16.39 1.20 30.49
CA ARG A 522 14.94 1.03 30.39
C ARG A 522 14.22 2.37 30.24
N ALA A 523 14.59 3.36 31.05
CA ALA A 523 13.97 4.67 31.01
C ALA A 523 14.21 5.41 29.70
N LEU A 524 15.41 5.28 29.10
CA LEU A 524 15.69 5.88 27.79
C LEU A 524 14.87 5.20 26.68
N ILE A 525 14.78 3.87 26.67
CA ILE A 525 13.92 3.14 25.72
C ILE A 525 12.46 3.60 25.86
N GLU A 526 11.94 3.65 27.10
CA GLU A 526 10.56 4.04 27.38
C GLU A 526 10.29 5.51 26.99
N MET A 527 11.19 6.44 27.30
CA MET A 527 11.06 7.85 26.93
C MET A 527 11.05 8.02 25.40
N THR A 528 12.00 7.41 24.68
CA THR A 528 12.05 7.49 23.21
C THR A 528 10.84 6.81 22.57
N THR A 529 10.34 5.72 23.17
CA THR A 529 9.09 5.06 22.74
C THR A 529 7.89 5.98 22.93
N LEU A 530 7.78 6.69 24.06
CA LEU A 530 6.72 7.68 24.28
C LEU A 530 6.80 8.83 23.25
N LEU A 531 8.00 9.30 22.91
CA LEU A 531 8.19 10.32 21.87
C LEU A 531 7.75 9.82 20.48
N LEU A 532 7.95 8.54 20.17
CA LEU A 532 7.49 7.92 18.92
C LEU A 532 5.97 7.74 18.89
N ASP A 533 5.38 7.33 20.01
CA ASP A 533 4.00 6.87 20.10
C ASP A 533 2.99 7.98 20.37
N ARG A 534 3.42 9.09 20.99
CA ARG A 534 2.57 10.21 21.36
C ARG A 534 2.60 11.31 20.32
N THR A 535 1.50 12.06 20.30
CA THR A 535 1.34 13.23 19.44
C THR A 535 1.40 14.48 20.30
N TYR A 536 2.23 15.43 19.88
CA TYR A 536 2.51 16.69 20.58
C TYR A 536 2.95 17.76 19.57
N PRO A 537 2.86 19.06 19.93
CA PRO A 537 3.25 20.16 19.07
C PRO A 537 4.69 20.07 18.57
N LEU A 538 4.89 20.39 17.29
CA LEU A 538 6.19 20.26 16.61
C LEU A 538 6.84 21.60 16.21
N GLY A 539 6.17 22.73 16.46
CA GLY A 539 6.71 24.04 16.07
C GLY A 539 7.01 24.15 14.58
N GLY A 540 6.10 23.67 13.71
CA GLY A 540 6.27 23.72 12.26
C GLY A 540 7.13 22.60 11.66
N LYS A 541 7.83 21.78 12.47
CA LYS A 541 8.58 20.62 11.97
C LYS A 541 7.66 19.51 11.45
N ARG A 542 8.11 18.79 10.43
CA ARG A 542 7.42 17.62 9.86
C ARG A 542 7.45 16.44 10.84
N ARG A 543 6.30 15.80 11.08
CA ARG A 543 6.19 14.59 11.91
C ARG A 543 7.05 13.44 11.38
N ALA A 544 7.13 13.28 10.05
CA ALA A 544 7.97 12.27 9.42
C ALA A 544 9.46 12.43 9.74
N LEU A 545 9.96 13.68 9.76
CA LEU A 545 11.34 13.98 10.12
C LEU A 545 11.63 13.58 11.57
N LEU A 546 10.76 13.99 12.49
CA LEU A 546 10.88 13.61 13.90
C LEU A 546 10.85 12.08 14.08
N ARG A 547 9.96 11.40 13.37
CA ARG A 547 9.87 9.93 13.42
C ARG A 547 11.14 9.27 12.90
N ALA A 548 11.71 9.77 11.80
CA ALA A 548 12.97 9.28 11.26
C ALA A 548 14.09 9.38 12.31
N ILE A 549 14.26 10.56 12.91
CA ILE A 549 15.28 10.82 13.95
C ILE A 549 15.10 9.88 15.14
N LEU A 550 13.88 9.83 15.71
CA LEU A 550 13.62 9.04 16.91
C LEU A 550 13.78 7.53 16.67
N GLN A 551 13.40 7.03 15.48
CA GLN A 551 13.57 5.63 15.13
C GLN A 551 15.06 5.28 14.96
N GLU A 552 15.81 6.13 14.25
CA GLU A 552 17.24 5.96 14.08
C GLU A 552 17.98 5.95 15.43
N GLU A 553 17.74 6.96 16.27
CA GLU A 553 18.36 7.06 17.60
C GLU A 553 18.00 5.87 18.51
N LEU A 554 16.74 5.42 18.48
CA LEU A 554 16.33 4.23 19.22
C LEU A 554 17.05 2.98 18.70
N PHE A 555 17.14 2.79 17.38
CA PHE A 555 17.73 1.58 16.80
C PHE A 555 19.24 1.54 16.99
N GLU A 556 19.92 2.69 16.85
CA GLU A 556 21.34 2.80 17.18
C GLU A 556 21.59 2.50 18.67
N PHE A 557 20.77 3.05 19.57
CA PHE A 557 20.88 2.75 20.99
C PHE A 557 20.67 1.27 21.29
N LEU A 558 19.61 0.65 20.77
CA LEU A 558 19.33 -0.77 20.99
C LEU A 558 20.47 -1.66 20.47
N ARG A 559 21.07 -1.34 19.32
CA ARG A 559 22.26 -2.05 18.80
C ARG A 559 23.49 -1.86 19.69
N SER A 560 23.64 -0.69 20.32
CA SER A 560 24.75 -0.39 21.24
C SER A 560 24.73 -1.23 22.53
N LEU A 561 23.58 -1.84 22.88
CA LEU A 561 23.45 -2.70 24.07
C LEU A 561 24.16 -4.06 23.92
N ARG A 562 24.79 -4.33 22.78
CA ARG A 562 25.60 -5.53 22.56
C ARG A 562 26.68 -5.65 23.62
N GLY A 563 26.61 -6.70 24.44
CA GLY A 563 27.59 -6.95 25.49
C GLY A 563 27.35 -6.21 26.81
N PHE A 564 26.27 -5.44 26.96
CA PHE A 564 25.94 -4.71 28.19
C PHE A 564 25.76 -5.64 29.41
N GLY A 565 25.13 -6.81 29.21
CA GLY A 565 25.17 -7.94 30.16
C GLY A 565 24.33 -7.83 31.44
N ALA A 566 23.79 -6.66 31.79
CA ALA A 566 22.92 -6.47 32.95
C ALA A 566 21.48 -6.13 32.51
N GLY A 567 20.51 -6.98 32.82
CA GLY A 567 19.07 -6.72 32.53
C GLY A 567 18.66 -6.85 31.06
N PHE A 568 19.62 -6.91 30.12
CA PHE A 568 19.37 -6.95 28.69
C PHE A 568 20.32 -7.91 27.98
N ALA A 569 19.79 -8.64 26.99
CA ALA A 569 20.58 -9.39 26.03
C ALA A 569 20.18 -8.97 24.62
N LEU A 570 21.15 -8.55 23.80
CA LEU A 570 20.92 -8.28 22.38
C LEU A 570 21.30 -9.51 21.55
N MET A 571 20.43 -9.88 20.61
CA MET A 571 20.69 -10.88 19.57
C MET A 571 20.25 -10.37 18.20
N GLY A 572 20.82 -10.92 17.15
CA GLY A 572 20.44 -10.71 15.76
C GLY A 572 20.65 -11.97 14.95
N TRP A 573 20.58 -11.86 13.63
CA TRP A 573 20.67 -13.00 12.73
C TRP A 573 21.92 -13.87 12.95
N GLU A 574 23.09 -13.24 13.04
CA GLU A 574 24.39 -13.94 13.11
C GLU A 574 24.63 -14.72 14.42
N ASP A 575 24.02 -14.29 15.53
CA ASP A 575 24.23 -14.91 16.85
C ASP A 575 22.97 -15.57 17.43
N ARG A 576 21.87 -15.65 16.66
CA ARG A 576 20.60 -16.30 17.04
C ARG A 576 20.76 -17.72 17.59
N GLY A 577 21.72 -18.48 17.06
CA GLY A 577 22.02 -19.85 17.52
C GLY A 577 22.61 -19.94 18.93
N ARG A 578 22.98 -18.80 19.53
CA ARG A 578 23.57 -18.70 20.88
C ARG A 578 22.54 -18.35 21.95
N LEU A 579 21.24 -18.40 21.63
CA LEU A 579 20.17 -18.04 22.57
C LEU A 579 20.23 -18.87 23.86
N ARG A 580 20.34 -18.16 25.00
CA ARG A 580 20.34 -18.73 26.35
C ARG A 580 19.07 -18.33 27.10
N GLU A 581 18.84 -18.99 28.24
CA GLU A 581 17.81 -18.59 29.20
C GLU A 581 18.13 -17.21 29.79
N PRO A 582 17.12 -16.42 30.19
CA PRO A 582 17.36 -15.15 30.87
C PRO A 582 18.07 -15.39 32.21
N ARG A 583 18.89 -14.44 32.67
CA ARG A 583 19.58 -14.55 33.97
C ARG A 583 18.64 -14.20 35.13
N SER A 584 17.69 -13.30 34.88
CA SER A 584 16.63 -12.89 35.79
C SER A 584 15.29 -12.86 35.05
N PRO A 585 14.15 -13.13 35.73
CA PRO A 585 12.81 -13.00 35.13
C PRO A 585 12.50 -11.61 34.55
N ASP A 586 13.18 -10.56 35.04
CA ASP A 586 13.00 -9.18 34.58
C ASP A 586 13.87 -8.80 33.37
N ASP A 587 14.80 -9.67 32.96
CA ASP A 587 15.67 -9.45 31.83
C ASP A 587 14.85 -9.34 30.53
N ALA A 588 15.25 -8.42 29.66
CA ALA A 588 14.65 -8.24 28.35
C ALA A 588 15.57 -8.74 27.23
N LEU A 589 15.01 -9.48 26.28
CA LEU A 589 15.70 -9.86 25.05
C LEU A 589 15.43 -8.78 24.01
N VAL A 590 16.50 -8.14 23.54
CA VAL A 590 16.45 -7.20 22.42
C VAL A 590 16.87 -7.96 21.16
N VAL A 591 16.09 -7.84 20.10
CA VAL A 591 16.30 -8.58 18.84
C VAL A 591 16.38 -7.61 17.68
N ASP A 592 17.55 -7.56 17.05
CA ASP A 592 17.76 -6.88 15.77
C ASP A 592 17.18 -7.76 14.66
N ALA A 593 16.10 -7.30 14.02
CA ALA A 593 15.39 -8.09 13.01
C ALA A 593 16.13 -8.18 11.67
N ARG A 594 17.21 -7.40 11.46
CA ARG A 594 17.98 -7.44 10.21
C ARG A 594 18.53 -8.84 9.95
N GLY A 595 18.41 -9.26 8.70
CA GLY A 595 18.86 -10.56 8.22
C GLY A 595 17.87 -11.70 8.46
N PHE A 596 16.84 -11.53 9.31
CA PHE A 596 15.78 -12.54 9.42
C PHE A 596 14.87 -12.50 8.19
N PRO A 597 14.56 -13.67 7.58
CA PRO A 597 13.63 -13.73 6.46
C PRO A 597 12.22 -13.33 6.91
N PRO A 598 11.37 -12.79 6.00
CA PRO A 598 10.00 -12.41 6.32
C PRO A 598 9.15 -13.56 6.88
N GLU A 599 9.35 -14.78 6.39
CA GLU A 599 8.64 -16.00 6.78
C GLU A 599 9.51 -17.26 6.60
N GLY A 600 8.99 -18.44 6.95
CA GLY A 600 9.70 -19.72 6.90
C GLY A 600 10.32 -20.15 8.23
N ASP A 601 10.97 -21.32 8.25
CA ASP A 601 11.46 -21.98 9.47
C ASP A 601 12.52 -21.17 10.23
N ASP A 602 13.32 -20.38 9.50
CA ASP A 602 14.32 -19.47 10.05
C ASP A 602 13.76 -18.06 10.37
N GLY A 603 12.46 -17.84 10.19
CA GLY A 603 11.81 -16.55 10.42
C GLY A 603 11.90 -16.07 11.87
N LEU A 604 11.87 -14.75 12.06
CA LEU A 604 11.98 -14.11 13.37
C LEU A 604 10.89 -14.61 14.36
N HIS A 605 9.69 -14.92 13.88
CA HIS A 605 8.61 -15.46 14.70
C HIS A 605 9.01 -16.77 15.41
N GLY A 606 9.69 -17.68 14.70
CA GLY A 606 10.18 -18.94 15.27
C GLY A 606 11.25 -18.70 16.34
N PHE A 607 12.13 -17.73 16.12
CA PHE A 607 13.12 -17.32 17.12
C PHE A 607 12.47 -16.75 18.39
N VAL A 608 11.45 -15.89 18.25
CA VAL A 608 10.70 -15.35 19.40
C VAL A 608 9.99 -16.47 20.18
N VAL A 609 9.40 -17.45 19.51
CA VAL A 609 8.82 -18.64 20.16
C VAL A 609 9.88 -19.42 20.92
N HIS A 610 11.08 -19.59 20.35
CA HIS A 610 12.19 -20.26 21.02
C HIS A 610 12.66 -19.50 22.27
N ALA A 611 12.72 -18.17 22.21
CA ALA A 611 13.02 -17.32 23.35
C ALA A 611 11.97 -17.46 24.45
N TYR A 612 10.69 -17.39 24.11
CA TYR A 612 9.60 -17.60 25.07
C TYR A 612 9.72 -18.96 25.76
N ARG A 613 9.97 -20.04 25.01
CA ARG A 613 10.16 -21.40 25.58
C ARG A 613 11.37 -21.53 26.48
N LYS A 614 12.40 -20.69 26.30
CA LYS A 614 13.56 -20.58 27.19
C LYS A 614 13.32 -19.71 28.42
N GLY A 615 12.10 -19.19 28.60
CA GLY A 615 11.69 -18.44 29.79
C GLY A 615 11.78 -16.93 29.66
N TRP A 616 12.14 -16.37 28.50
CA TRP A 616 12.10 -14.92 28.29
C TRP A 616 10.66 -14.40 28.41
N LYS A 617 10.46 -13.35 29.21
CA LYS A 617 9.15 -12.72 29.46
C LYS A 617 8.96 -11.39 28.74
N ARG A 618 10.04 -10.72 28.36
CA ARG A 618 10.01 -9.45 27.64
C ARG A 618 10.93 -9.54 26.43
N VAL A 619 10.38 -9.28 25.24
CA VAL A 619 11.12 -9.26 23.98
C VAL A 619 10.86 -7.94 23.28
N LEU A 620 11.91 -7.24 22.87
CA LEU A 620 11.84 -6.05 22.04
C LEU A 620 12.44 -6.42 20.69
N ALA A 621 11.65 -6.42 19.62
CA ALA A 621 12.15 -6.61 18.26
C ALA A 621 12.12 -5.27 17.52
N PHE A 622 13.25 -4.88 16.93
CA PHE A 622 13.38 -3.60 16.25
C PHE A 622 13.98 -3.78 14.85
N ASP A 623 13.88 -2.73 14.04
CA ASP A 623 14.25 -2.74 12.62
C ASP A 623 13.44 -3.75 11.78
N LEU A 624 12.15 -3.86 12.12
CA LEU A 624 11.22 -4.73 11.41
C LEU A 624 10.96 -4.20 9.99
N THR A 625 11.01 -5.10 9.03
CA THR A 625 10.95 -4.83 7.58
C THR A 625 9.99 -5.81 6.89
N GLY A 626 8.90 -6.15 7.58
CA GLY A 626 7.86 -7.05 7.07
C GLY A 626 7.93 -8.48 7.62
N GLN A 627 8.67 -8.75 8.71
CA GLN A 627 8.66 -10.07 9.35
C GLN A 627 7.26 -10.43 9.82
N ARG A 628 6.75 -11.58 9.36
CA ARG A 628 5.38 -12.06 9.52
C ARG A 628 5.23 -12.96 10.74
N PHE A 629 3.98 -13.18 11.16
CA PHE A 629 3.61 -14.15 12.20
C PHE A 629 4.22 -13.89 13.59
N LEU A 630 4.71 -12.67 13.87
CA LEU A 630 5.24 -12.33 15.19
C LEU A 630 4.18 -12.48 16.28
N GLY A 631 4.49 -13.19 17.36
CA GLY A 631 3.53 -13.52 18.42
C GLY A 631 2.70 -14.79 18.15
N CYS A 632 2.80 -15.40 16.97
CA CYS A 632 2.18 -16.70 16.69
C CYS A 632 2.97 -17.85 17.34
N GLY A 633 2.32 -18.99 17.58
CA GLY A 633 3.00 -20.22 18.00
C GLY A 633 3.49 -20.27 19.46
N LEU A 634 3.14 -19.28 20.28
CA LEU A 634 3.46 -19.24 21.71
C LEU A 634 2.75 -20.33 22.54
N GLY A 635 1.73 -21.01 21.98
CA GLY A 635 0.93 -22.01 22.70
C GLY A 635 -0.19 -21.38 23.53
N THR A 636 -0.81 -22.17 24.42
CA THR A 636 -1.86 -21.69 25.34
C THR A 636 -1.26 -21.05 26.59
N ASP A 637 -2.03 -20.20 27.26
CA ASP A 637 -1.69 -19.62 28.57
C ASP A 637 -0.34 -18.87 28.59
N ASN A 638 -0.15 -17.99 27.60
CA ASN A 638 1.06 -17.18 27.47
C ASN A 638 0.97 -15.84 28.24
N GLN A 639 0.20 -15.80 29.33
CA GLN A 639 0.09 -14.60 30.17
C GLN A 639 1.46 -14.21 30.77
N GLY A 640 1.70 -12.90 30.86
CA GLY A 640 2.96 -12.35 31.38
C GLY A 640 4.12 -12.34 30.38
N PHE A 641 3.91 -12.78 29.13
CA PHE A 641 4.82 -12.50 28.02
C PHE A 641 4.45 -11.17 27.37
N ARG A 642 5.45 -10.31 27.14
CA ARG A 642 5.30 -9.04 26.41
C ARG A 642 6.26 -8.96 25.23
N LEU A 643 5.74 -8.53 24.09
CA LEU A 643 6.47 -8.31 22.85
C LEU A 643 6.27 -6.87 22.37
N ASP A 644 7.34 -6.09 22.31
CA ASP A 644 7.35 -4.72 21.78
C ASP A 644 8.01 -4.71 20.40
N LEU A 645 7.34 -4.12 19.41
CA LEU A 645 7.70 -4.21 18.00
C LEU A 645 7.90 -2.83 17.39
N TYR A 646 9.11 -2.58 16.89
CA TYR A 646 9.51 -1.31 16.28
C TYR A 646 9.94 -1.49 14.81
N GLY A 647 9.50 -0.56 13.96
CA GLY A 647 9.66 -0.65 12.50
C GLY A 647 8.32 -0.99 11.84
N SER A 648 8.36 -1.80 10.79
CA SER A 648 7.18 -2.20 10.01
C SER A 648 6.98 -3.71 10.07
N PRO A 649 6.24 -4.24 11.08
CA PRO A 649 5.94 -5.67 11.14
C PRO A 649 5.06 -6.13 9.96
N GLY A 650 5.15 -7.41 9.61
CA GLY A 650 4.39 -8.03 8.51
C GLY A 650 3.01 -8.56 8.92
N ASP A 651 2.35 -9.19 7.94
CA ASP A 651 1.03 -9.83 8.08
C ASP A 651 0.97 -10.89 9.20
N TYR A 652 -0.25 -11.21 9.64
CA TYR A 652 -0.55 -12.30 10.59
C TYR A 652 0.01 -12.13 12.02
N LEU A 653 0.57 -10.97 12.35
CA LEU A 653 1.06 -10.69 13.70
C LEU A 653 -0.03 -10.89 14.75
N ALA A 654 0.34 -11.48 15.88
CA ALA A 654 -0.52 -11.89 17.00
C ALA A 654 -1.68 -12.84 16.62
N SER A 655 -1.60 -13.53 15.47
CA SER A 655 -2.58 -14.58 15.15
C SER A 655 -2.50 -15.73 16.18
N GLY A 656 -3.65 -16.12 16.71
CA GLY A 656 -3.77 -17.18 17.70
C GLY A 656 -3.26 -16.81 19.10
N LEU A 657 -3.11 -15.52 19.43
CA LEU A 657 -2.66 -15.09 20.76
C LEU A 657 -3.62 -15.58 21.87
N ASP A 658 -3.06 -16.03 22.98
CA ASP A 658 -3.82 -16.63 24.11
C ASP A 658 -3.23 -16.21 25.47
N GLY A 659 -3.14 -14.89 25.70
CA GLY A 659 -2.78 -14.32 27.00
C GLY A 659 -1.68 -13.25 27.00
N ALA A 660 -0.79 -13.26 26.02
CA ALA A 660 0.37 -12.36 25.93
C ALA A 660 -0.04 -10.93 25.55
N GLU A 661 0.89 -9.99 25.74
CA GLU A 661 0.74 -8.59 25.39
C GLU A 661 1.67 -8.25 24.22
N VAL A 662 1.13 -7.67 23.15
CA VAL A 662 1.90 -7.24 21.97
C VAL A 662 1.68 -5.75 21.74
N HIS A 663 2.76 -4.98 21.66
CA HIS A 663 2.76 -3.55 21.34
C HIS A 663 3.41 -3.33 19.98
N VAL A 664 2.70 -2.63 19.10
CA VAL A 664 3.18 -2.25 17.77
C VAL A 664 3.35 -0.75 17.73
N HIS A 665 4.60 -0.29 17.78
CA HIS A 665 4.99 1.13 17.79
C HIS A 665 5.01 1.73 16.37
N ALA A 666 4.01 1.35 15.56
CA ALA A 666 3.86 1.70 14.16
C ALA A 666 2.46 1.38 13.64
N ASN A 667 2.28 1.50 12.31
CA ASN A 667 1.13 0.92 11.62
C ASN A 667 1.31 -0.60 11.58
N GLY A 668 0.19 -1.32 11.59
CA GLY A 668 0.17 -2.76 11.36
C GLY A 668 -0.40 -3.10 9.98
N GLN A 669 -0.06 -4.30 9.50
CA GLN A 669 -0.45 -4.80 8.18
C GLN A 669 -1.75 -5.62 8.26
N ASP A 670 -2.02 -6.42 7.24
CA ASP A 670 -3.23 -7.21 7.14
C ASP A 670 -3.22 -8.40 8.12
N GLN A 671 -4.43 -8.91 8.40
CA GLN A 671 -4.63 -10.18 9.09
C GLN A 671 -4.03 -10.22 10.51
N MET A 672 -3.86 -9.09 11.18
CA MET A 672 -3.38 -9.07 12.56
C MET A 672 -4.43 -9.63 13.53
N ALA A 673 -3.97 -10.35 14.54
CA ALA A 673 -4.80 -10.93 15.60
C ALA A 673 -5.92 -11.87 15.14
N GLN A 674 -5.76 -12.56 14.00
CA GLN A 674 -6.71 -13.60 13.62
C GLN A 674 -6.83 -14.64 14.73
N ILE A 675 -8.03 -15.18 14.90
CA ILE A 675 -8.35 -16.24 15.87
C ILE A 675 -7.83 -15.98 17.30
N MET A 676 -7.51 -14.72 17.65
CA MET A 676 -7.03 -14.31 18.97
C MET A 676 -8.04 -14.72 20.04
N LYS A 677 -7.57 -15.40 21.08
CA LYS A 677 -8.42 -15.95 22.15
C LYS A 677 -8.39 -15.10 23.41
N ALA A 678 -7.22 -14.63 23.81
CA ALA A 678 -7.00 -13.81 25.00
C ALA A 678 -5.69 -13.02 24.89
N GLY A 679 -5.44 -12.13 25.85
CA GLY A 679 -4.27 -11.25 25.85
C GLY A 679 -4.60 -9.85 25.37
N ARG A 680 -3.55 -9.09 25.04
CA ARG A 680 -3.67 -7.68 24.67
C ARG A 680 -2.87 -7.35 23.42
N LEU A 681 -3.46 -6.58 22.52
CA LEU A 681 -2.76 -5.98 21.38
C LEU A 681 -2.93 -4.45 21.42
N VAL A 682 -1.83 -3.72 21.32
CA VAL A 682 -1.82 -2.25 21.26
C VAL A 682 -1.13 -1.84 19.98
N VAL A 683 -1.78 -1.00 19.17
CA VAL A 683 -1.27 -0.53 17.89
C VAL A 683 -1.28 0.99 17.86
N HIS A 684 -0.09 1.58 17.77
CA HIS A 684 0.12 3.03 17.77
C HIS A 684 -0.09 3.68 16.39
N GLY A 685 -0.52 2.93 15.39
CA GLY A 685 -0.81 3.42 14.04
C GLY A 685 -2.15 2.93 13.51
N ASP A 686 -2.27 2.92 12.18
CA ASP A 686 -3.39 2.32 11.44
C ASP A 686 -3.20 0.81 11.26
N LEU A 687 -4.28 0.10 10.90
CA LEU A 687 -4.27 -1.33 10.62
C LEU A 687 -4.83 -1.68 9.24
N GLY A 688 -4.22 -2.70 8.64
CA GLY A 688 -4.66 -3.30 7.39
C GLY A 688 -5.98 -4.10 7.49
N GLN A 689 -6.28 -4.84 6.43
CA GLN A 689 -7.53 -5.56 6.24
C GLN A 689 -7.66 -6.78 7.15
N THR A 690 -8.90 -7.21 7.42
CA THR A 690 -9.25 -8.48 8.10
C THR A 690 -8.60 -8.66 9.48
N PHE A 691 -8.29 -7.55 10.14
CA PHE A 691 -7.89 -7.51 11.54
C PHE A 691 -8.90 -8.26 12.43
N MET A 692 -8.42 -9.10 13.35
CA MET A 692 -9.23 -9.93 14.26
C MET A 692 -10.23 -10.87 13.57
N TYR A 693 -9.93 -11.33 12.34
CA TYR A 693 -10.71 -12.38 11.69
C TYR A 693 -10.91 -13.58 12.61
N ALA A 694 -12.17 -13.97 12.80
CA ALA A 694 -12.57 -15.13 13.60
C ALA A 694 -12.05 -15.14 15.05
N ALA A 695 -11.68 -13.99 15.62
CA ALA A 695 -11.22 -13.86 17.00
C ALA A 695 -12.26 -14.39 18.01
N LYS A 696 -11.79 -14.91 19.15
CA LYS A 696 -12.61 -15.47 20.25
C LYS A 696 -12.63 -14.55 21.48
N GLY A 697 -11.67 -13.65 21.62
CA GLY A 697 -11.52 -12.77 22.77
C GLY A 697 -10.28 -11.87 22.68
N GLY A 698 -9.91 -11.26 23.79
CA GLY A 698 -8.75 -10.35 23.91
C GLY A 698 -9.15 -8.88 24.01
N GLU A 699 -8.21 -8.07 24.50
CA GLU A 699 -8.31 -6.61 24.59
C GLU A 699 -7.46 -5.98 23.49
N VAL A 700 -8.04 -5.14 22.64
CA VAL A 700 -7.29 -4.50 21.55
C VAL A 700 -7.53 -2.99 21.50
N PHE A 701 -6.44 -2.24 21.35
CA PHE A 701 -6.45 -0.78 21.30
C PHE A 701 -5.73 -0.30 20.04
N VAL A 702 -6.40 0.52 19.23
CA VAL A 702 -5.87 1.04 17.97
C VAL A 702 -5.94 2.56 17.99
N ARG A 703 -4.78 3.23 17.87
CA ARG A 703 -4.69 4.70 17.82
C ARG A 703 -5.29 5.26 16.52
N GLY A 704 -5.06 4.58 15.40
CA GLY A 704 -5.50 4.99 14.08
C GLY A 704 -6.83 4.39 13.64
N SER A 705 -7.01 4.30 12.33
CA SER A 705 -8.11 3.63 11.65
C SER A 705 -7.75 2.18 11.30
N VAL A 706 -8.77 1.39 10.97
CA VAL A 706 -8.64 0.04 10.45
C VAL A 706 -9.24 -0.02 9.05
N ALA A 707 -8.67 -0.85 8.17
CA ALA A 707 -9.14 -0.97 6.78
C ALA A 707 -10.44 -1.82 6.67
N GLY A 708 -10.55 -2.67 5.65
CA GLY A 708 -11.75 -3.46 5.37
C GLY A 708 -11.92 -4.70 6.25
N ARG A 709 -13.17 -5.04 6.58
CA ARG A 709 -13.61 -6.26 7.29
C ARG A 709 -12.96 -6.54 8.66
N PRO A 710 -12.75 -5.53 9.52
CA PRO A 710 -12.26 -5.78 10.87
C PRO A 710 -13.29 -6.56 11.70
N LEU A 711 -12.82 -7.53 12.49
CA LEU A 711 -13.63 -8.44 13.32
C LEU A 711 -14.62 -9.34 12.56
N ILE A 712 -14.41 -9.56 11.25
CA ILE A 712 -15.26 -10.49 10.51
C ILE A 712 -15.25 -11.90 11.15
N ASN A 713 -16.44 -12.47 11.37
CA ASN A 713 -16.67 -13.75 12.04
C ASN A 713 -16.15 -13.83 13.50
N ALA A 714 -15.84 -12.72 14.16
CA ALA A 714 -15.41 -12.76 15.56
C ALA A 714 -16.57 -13.16 16.48
N VAL A 715 -16.24 -13.94 17.51
CA VAL A 715 -17.18 -14.56 18.46
C VAL A 715 -16.68 -14.43 19.90
N GLY A 716 -17.50 -14.78 20.87
CA GLY A 716 -17.07 -14.82 22.28
C GLY A 716 -16.95 -13.42 22.88
N LYS A 717 -15.75 -13.05 23.35
CA LYS A 717 -15.55 -11.85 24.19
C LYS A 717 -14.47 -10.85 23.73
N PRO A 718 -14.33 -10.52 22.43
CA PRO A 718 -13.40 -9.49 21.99
C PRO A 718 -13.80 -8.12 22.56
N ARG A 719 -12.82 -7.34 23.01
CA ARG A 719 -13.01 -5.99 23.59
C ARG A 719 -12.09 -5.03 22.84
N VAL A 720 -12.64 -4.24 21.93
CA VAL A 720 -11.81 -3.46 20.99
C VAL A 720 -12.13 -1.98 21.09
N VAL A 721 -11.10 -1.12 21.07
CA VAL A 721 -11.21 0.34 20.93
C VAL A 721 -10.45 0.79 19.69
N ILE A 722 -11.17 1.43 18.76
CA ILE A 722 -10.63 2.03 17.54
C ILE A 722 -10.84 3.54 17.65
N ASN A 723 -9.76 4.32 17.70
CA ASN A 723 -9.88 5.76 17.82
C ASN A 723 -10.24 6.44 16.50
N GLY A 724 -9.66 5.96 15.40
CA GLY A 724 -10.04 6.35 14.04
C GLY A 724 -11.39 5.77 13.64
N THR A 725 -11.46 5.27 12.41
CA THR A 725 -12.66 4.62 11.88
C THR A 725 -12.34 3.22 11.35
N ALA A 726 -13.37 2.54 10.85
CA ALA A 726 -13.23 1.36 10.01
C ALA A 726 -13.73 1.72 8.60
N LEU A 727 -12.96 1.36 7.56
CA LEU A 727 -13.30 1.78 6.20
C LEU A 727 -14.59 1.11 5.70
N ASP A 728 -14.74 -0.21 5.89
CA ASP A 728 -16.00 -0.91 5.63
C ASP A 728 -16.09 -2.27 6.34
N TYR A 729 -17.30 -2.85 6.37
CA TYR A 729 -17.62 -4.18 6.92
C TYR A 729 -17.18 -4.39 8.37
N LEU A 730 -17.26 -3.35 9.22
CA LEU A 730 -16.90 -3.49 10.63
C LEU A 730 -17.84 -4.46 11.34
N ALA A 731 -17.25 -5.51 11.90
CA ALA A 731 -17.92 -6.57 12.64
C ALA A 731 -19.00 -7.30 11.82
N GLU A 732 -18.66 -7.61 10.56
CA GLU A 732 -19.42 -8.54 9.73
C GLU A 732 -19.49 -9.93 10.37
N SER A 733 -20.67 -10.53 10.41
CA SER A 733 -20.96 -11.82 11.05
C SER A 733 -20.45 -11.90 12.48
N PHE A 734 -20.61 -10.81 13.26
CA PHE A 734 -20.20 -10.77 14.67
C PHE A 734 -21.17 -11.58 15.54
N MET A 735 -20.63 -12.57 16.26
CA MET A 735 -21.42 -13.51 17.07
C MET A 735 -20.91 -13.51 18.52
N ALA A 736 -20.74 -12.30 19.08
CA ALA A 736 -20.07 -12.10 20.35
C ALA A 736 -21.02 -12.07 21.57
N GLY A 737 -22.27 -12.51 21.47
CA GLY A 737 -23.21 -12.55 22.60
C GLY A 737 -23.53 -11.18 23.23
N ASP A 738 -24.21 -11.13 24.37
CA ASP A 738 -24.58 -9.86 25.01
C ASP A 738 -23.38 -9.23 25.77
N PRO A 739 -22.91 -8.02 25.43
CA PRO A 739 -21.79 -7.37 26.12
C PRO A 739 -21.96 -7.25 27.63
N LEU A 740 -23.19 -7.04 28.12
CA LEU A 740 -23.51 -6.91 29.54
C LEU A 740 -23.52 -8.26 30.26
N LYS A 741 -23.52 -9.38 29.52
CA LYS A 741 -23.41 -10.75 30.04
C LYS A 741 -22.08 -11.40 29.66
N GLY A 742 -21.04 -10.60 29.47
CA GLY A 742 -19.68 -11.08 29.19
C GLY A 742 -19.34 -11.25 27.71
N GLY A 743 -20.27 -10.95 26.80
CA GLY A 743 -20.05 -10.92 25.35
C GLY A 743 -19.11 -9.81 24.88
N GLY A 744 -18.72 -9.83 23.61
CA GLY A 744 -17.77 -8.89 23.01
C GLY A 744 -18.40 -7.58 22.49
N PHE A 745 -17.57 -6.54 22.40
CA PHE A 745 -17.96 -5.25 21.83
C PHE A 745 -16.80 -4.57 21.10
N VAL A 746 -17.15 -3.57 20.29
CA VAL A 746 -16.22 -2.62 19.68
C VAL A 746 -16.59 -1.20 20.07
N VAL A 747 -15.62 -0.35 20.39
CA VAL A 747 -15.78 1.11 20.51
C VAL A 747 -15.13 1.76 19.31
N VAL A 748 -15.84 2.66 18.63
CA VAL A 748 -15.32 3.47 17.52
C VAL A 748 -15.46 4.94 17.86
N ASN A 749 -14.35 5.66 17.93
CA ASN A 749 -14.38 7.08 18.29
C ASN A 749 -14.52 8.01 17.07
N GLY A 750 -14.13 7.58 15.86
CA GLY A 750 -14.31 8.39 14.66
C GLY A 750 -13.56 9.72 14.70
N ILE A 751 -12.32 9.72 15.21
CA ILE A 751 -11.49 10.90 15.35
C ILE A 751 -10.12 10.73 14.70
N ARG A 752 -9.49 11.85 14.35
CA ARG A 752 -8.08 11.94 13.96
C ARG A 752 -7.33 12.75 15.01
N VAL A 753 -6.14 12.32 15.39
CA VAL A 753 -5.21 13.15 16.18
C VAL A 753 -4.35 13.94 15.20
N ARG A 754 -4.44 15.26 15.22
CA ARG A 754 -3.62 16.16 14.38
C ARG A 754 -2.19 16.20 14.89
N ASP A 755 -1.26 16.67 14.05
CA ASP A 755 0.16 16.76 14.40
C ASP A 755 0.47 17.72 15.55
N ASP A 756 -0.44 18.55 16.01
CA ASP A 756 -0.27 19.35 17.22
C ASP A 756 -0.80 18.64 18.49
N GLY A 757 -1.30 17.41 18.37
CA GLY A 757 -1.92 16.64 19.44
C GLY A 757 -3.40 16.94 19.66
N THR A 758 -4.00 17.84 18.88
CA THR A 758 -5.43 18.15 18.98
C THR A 758 -6.29 17.04 18.37
N LEU A 759 -7.47 16.81 18.95
CA LEU A 759 -8.44 15.87 18.40
C LEU A 759 -9.31 16.57 17.36
N GLU A 760 -9.43 15.97 16.19
CA GLU A 760 -10.33 16.36 15.12
C GLU A 760 -11.36 15.27 14.90
N GLU A 761 -12.63 15.66 14.75
CA GLU A 761 -13.69 14.72 14.41
C GLU A 761 -13.67 14.44 12.92
N LEU A 762 -13.80 13.16 12.55
CA LEU A 762 -13.98 12.79 11.16
C LEU A 762 -15.34 13.28 10.67
N GLU A 763 -15.40 13.69 9.40
CA GLU A 763 -16.65 14.15 8.76
C GLU A 763 -17.76 13.10 8.89
N THR A 764 -17.41 11.82 8.76
CA THR A 764 -18.25 10.72 9.17
C THR A 764 -17.50 9.81 10.16
N PRO A 765 -18.09 9.46 11.32
CA PRO A 765 -17.49 8.51 12.26
C PRO A 765 -17.27 7.12 11.67
N TYR A 766 -18.07 6.74 10.65
CA TYR A 766 -17.96 5.48 9.91
C TYR A 766 -18.22 5.73 8.42
N ALA A 767 -17.23 5.43 7.58
CA ALA A 767 -17.26 5.74 6.15
C ALA A 767 -17.95 4.67 5.29
N GLY A 768 -18.05 3.43 5.79
CA GLY A 768 -18.56 2.26 5.05
C GLY A 768 -20.08 2.15 5.00
N GLY A 769 -20.58 1.19 4.21
CA GLY A 769 -22.00 0.90 4.05
C GLY A 769 -22.49 -0.35 4.80
N ASN A 770 -21.58 -1.23 5.24
CA ASN A 770 -21.93 -2.54 5.78
C ASN A 770 -21.59 -2.71 7.26
N LEU A 771 -21.93 -1.72 8.09
CA LEU A 771 -21.69 -1.77 9.53
C LEU A 771 -22.52 -2.89 10.18
N PHE A 772 -21.85 -3.71 10.99
CA PHE A 772 -22.47 -4.75 11.79
C PHE A 772 -23.25 -5.77 10.96
N SER A 773 -22.78 -6.04 9.74
CA SER A 773 -23.51 -6.85 8.78
C SER A 773 -23.65 -8.28 9.27
N LEU A 774 -24.82 -8.92 9.11
CA LEU A 774 -25.06 -10.33 9.50
C LEU A 774 -24.75 -10.68 10.98
N ALA A 775 -24.57 -9.68 11.85
CA ALA A 775 -24.25 -9.92 13.24
C ALA A 775 -25.42 -10.57 13.99
N SER A 776 -25.13 -11.54 14.85
CA SER A 776 -26.11 -12.22 15.72
C SER A 776 -25.89 -11.94 17.20
N GLY A 777 -24.78 -11.28 17.56
CA GLY A 777 -24.47 -10.87 18.93
C GLY A 777 -23.36 -9.83 18.98
N GLY A 778 -23.14 -9.28 20.16
CA GLY A 778 -22.21 -8.19 20.45
C GLY A 778 -22.87 -6.82 20.32
N ALA A 779 -22.06 -5.78 20.51
CA ALA A 779 -22.46 -4.40 20.22
C ALA A 779 -21.29 -3.55 19.71
N ILE A 780 -21.62 -2.49 19.00
CA ILE A 780 -20.69 -1.39 18.71
C ILE A 780 -21.13 -0.16 19.50
N TYR A 781 -20.20 0.47 20.21
CA TYR A 781 -20.38 1.77 20.85
C TYR A 781 -19.70 2.82 19.99
N LEU A 782 -20.51 3.53 19.21
CA LEU A 782 -20.05 4.47 18.20
C LEU A 782 -20.17 5.90 18.73
N ARG A 783 -19.06 6.64 18.76
CA ARG A 783 -19.06 8.08 19.02
C ARG A 783 -19.65 8.78 17.79
N ASP A 784 -20.90 9.20 17.91
CA ASP A 784 -21.66 9.83 16.83
C ASP A 784 -22.56 10.94 17.39
N PRO A 785 -21.97 12.02 17.92
CA PRO A 785 -22.70 13.06 18.64
C PRO A 785 -23.67 13.84 17.76
N ARG A 786 -23.44 13.87 16.44
CA ARG A 786 -24.28 14.55 15.44
C ARG A 786 -25.21 13.61 14.68
N ARG A 787 -25.24 12.32 15.04
CA ARG A 787 -26.09 11.29 14.42
C ARG A 787 -25.90 11.19 12.90
N LEU A 788 -24.66 11.28 12.46
CA LEU A 788 -24.26 11.25 11.04
C LEU A 788 -24.30 9.83 10.47
N VAL A 789 -24.14 8.81 11.32
CA VAL A 789 -24.24 7.42 10.86
C VAL A 789 -25.71 7.01 10.81
N GLY A 790 -26.16 6.75 9.59
CA GLY A 790 -27.55 6.45 9.27
C GLY A 790 -27.89 4.97 9.33
N ALA A 791 -29.18 4.64 9.33
CA ALA A 791 -29.66 3.25 9.32
C ALA A 791 -29.35 2.53 7.99
N ASP A 792 -29.15 3.30 6.92
CA ASP A 792 -28.70 2.87 5.59
C ASP A 792 -27.25 2.33 5.59
N GLN A 793 -26.47 2.60 6.64
CA GLN A 793 -25.13 2.03 6.82
C GLN A 793 -25.14 0.74 7.66
N LEU A 794 -26.29 0.36 8.23
CA LEU A 794 -26.45 -0.85 9.02
C LEU A 794 -26.97 -1.98 8.14
N ASN A 795 -26.39 -3.18 8.25
CA ASN A 795 -26.84 -4.34 7.48
C ASN A 795 -27.21 -5.55 8.40
N GLY A 796 -28.23 -5.38 9.22
CA GLY A 796 -28.61 -6.39 10.25
C GLY A 796 -28.41 -5.90 11.69
N GLY A 797 -27.96 -4.66 11.87
CA GLY A 797 -27.94 -3.95 13.14
C GLY A 797 -29.09 -2.94 13.29
N THR A 798 -29.28 -2.46 14.52
CA THR A 798 -30.14 -1.31 14.83
C THR A 798 -29.49 -0.42 15.88
N PHE A 799 -29.81 0.87 15.86
CA PHE A 799 -29.35 1.80 16.88
C PHE A 799 -30.16 1.67 18.17
N ASP A 800 -29.49 1.86 19.29
CA ASP A 800 -30.03 1.91 20.64
C ASP A 800 -29.30 3.00 21.45
N GLU A 801 -29.88 3.38 22.58
CA GLU A 801 -29.26 4.34 23.49
C GLU A 801 -28.19 3.68 24.35
N VAL A 802 -27.14 4.44 24.68
CA VAL A 802 -26.12 4.01 25.65
C VAL A 802 -26.65 4.27 27.05
N ARG A 803 -26.86 3.20 27.82
CA ARG A 803 -27.31 3.27 29.22
C ARG A 803 -26.12 3.38 30.18
N ASP A 804 -26.40 3.63 31.46
CA ASP A 804 -25.34 3.69 32.48
C ASP A 804 -24.56 2.37 32.61
N GLU A 805 -25.23 1.22 32.44
CA GLU A 805 -24.60 -0.10 32.43
C GLU A 805 -23.63 -0.26 31.25
N ASP A 806 -24.03 0.22 30.07
CA ASP A 806 -23.19 0.23 28.87
C ASP A 806 -21.97 1.15 29.08
N TRP A 807 -22.17 2.33 29.64
CA TRP A 807 -21.09 3.27 29.91
C TRP A 807 -20.11 2.72 30.95
N ASN A 808 -20.61 2.14 32.04
CA ASN A 808 -19.79 1.51 33.06
C ASN A 808 -18.99 0.32 32.50
N LEU A 809 -19.51 -0.36 31.48
CA LEU A 809 -18.79 -1.41 30.76
C LEU A 809 -17.62 -0.88 29.93
N ILE A 810 -17.82 0.19 29.14
CA ILE A 810 -16.80 0.66 28.20
C ILE A 810 -15.82 1.68 28.79
N ARG A 811 -16.20 2.40 29.85
CA ARG A 811 -15.36 3.46 30.46
C ARG A 811 -13.95 2.97 30.82
N PRO A 812 -13.75 1.80 31.47
CA PRO A 812 -12.40 1.33 31.81
C PRO A 812 -11.51 1.12 30.58
N TYR A 813 -12.07 0.73 29.44
CA TYR A 813 -11.33 0.57 28.19
C TYR A 813 -10.99 1.93 27.58
N LEU A 814 -11.85 2.94 27.71
CA LEU A 814 -11.54 4.31 27.32
C LEU A 814 -10.47 4.96 28.22
N GLU A 815 -10.45 4.61 29.52
CA GLU A 815 -9.41 5.05 30.46
C GLU A 815 -8.06 4.38 30.15
N GLU A 816 -8.05 3.09 29.81
CA GLU A 816 -6.83 2.43 29.33
C GLU A 816 -6.36 3.00 27.98
N ASN A 817 -7.30 3.33 27.09
CA ASN A 817 -7.01 4.02 25.84
C ASN A 817 -6.38 5.41 26.07
N GLU A 818 -6.87 6.17 27.06
CA GLU A 818 -6.25 7.42 27.51
C GLU A 818 -4.84 7.17 28.04
N ARG A 819 -4.63 6.13 28.87
CA ARG A 819 -3.32 5.76 29.38
C ARG A 819 -2.35 5.39 28.26
N LEU A 820 -2.79 4.69 27.22
CA LEU A 820 -1.96 4.22 26.11
C LEU A 820 -1.62 5.33 25.11
N PHE A 821 -2.61 6.11 24.68
CA PHE A 821 -2.47 7.06 23.56
C PHE A 821 -2.57 8.53 23.95
N GLY A 822 -3.05 8.86 25.16
CA GLY A 822 -3.21 10.25 25.61
C GLY A 822 -4.50 10.90 25.12
N ILE A 823 -5.40 10.10 24.53
CA ILE A 823 -6.71 10.54 24.07
C ILE A 823 -7.64 10.53 25.28
N ARG A 824 -7.82 11.72 25.89
CA ARG A 824 -8.51 11.82 27.18
C ARG A 824 -9.99 11.52 27.03
N VAL A 825 -10.57 10.76 27.96
CA VAL A 825 -12.01 10.45 27.97
C VAL A 825 -12.84 11.74 28.01
N LYS A 826 -12.34 12.77 28.71
CA LYS A 826 -13.00 14.08 28.74
C LYS A 826 -13.06 14.76 27.37
N ASP A 827 -12.04 14.58 26.54
CA ASP A 827 -11.97 15.18 25.21
C ASP A 827 -12.90 14.43 24.25
N LEU A 828 -12.96 13.10 24.36
CA LEU A 828 -13.95 12.28 23.65
C LEU A 828 -15.39 12.70 23.96
N LEU A 829 -15.67 13.06 25.21
CA LEU A 829 -16.99 13.56 25.64
C LEU A 829 -17.23 15.05 25.35
N THR A 830 -16.24 15.76 24.83
CA THR A 830 -16.38 17.17 24.49
C THR A 830 -16.84 17.30 23.05
N VAL A 831 -17.95 18.01 22.85
CA VAL A 831 -18.58 18.24 21.55
C VAL A 831 -18.91 19.73 21.46
N ASP A 832 -18.45 20.37 20.39
CA ASP A 832 -18.61 21.81 20.14
C ASP A 832 -18.13 22.66 21.35
N GLY A 833 -16.99 22.29 21.93
CA GLY A 833 -16.36 22.98 23.05
C GLY A 833 -17.00 22.74 24.43
N ALA A 834 -18.07 21.94 24.52
CA ALA A 834 -18.73 21.62 25.79
C ALA A 834 -18.74 20.12 26.08
N ARG A 835 -18.48 19.75 27.34
CA ARG A 835 -18.62 18.36 27.77
C ARG A 835 -20.09 17.94 27.74
N ARG A 836 -20.37 16.81 27.11
CA ARG A 836 -21.71 16.23 26.99
C ARG A 836 -21.81 14.90 27.75
N PRO A 837 -23.01 14.50 28.20
CA PRO A 837 -23.24 13.18 28.77
C PRO A 837 -22.92 12.04 27.77
N PRO A 838 -22.44 10.87 28.21
CA PRO A 838 -22.09 9.76 27.32
C PRO A 838 -23.21 9.33 26.37
N HIS A 839 -24.46 9.29 26.81
CA HIS A 839 -25.62 8.90 25.99
C HIS A 839 -25.98 9.91 24.87
N ILE A 840 -25.43 11.13 24.93
CA ILE A 840 -25.52 12.12 23.84
C ILE A 840 -24.40 11.94 22.83
N VAL A 841 -23.23 11.51 23.30
CA VAL A 841 -22.00 11.40 22.50
C VAL A 841 -21.90 10.06 21.79
N TYR A 842 -22.28 8.98 22.47
CA TYR A 842 -22.19 7.61 21.98
C TYR A 842 -23.57 7.03 21.69
N ARG A 843 -23.64 6.23 20.64
CA ARG A 843 -24.79 5.40 20.26
C ARG A 843 -24.38 3.94 20.32
N LYS A 844 -25.32 3.08 20.67
CA LYS A 844 -25.13 1.63 20.64
C LYS A 844 -25.68 1.09 19.33
N VAL A 845 -24.93 0.25 18.64
CA VAL A 845 -25.41 -0.60 17.55
C VAL A 845 -25.52 -2.01 18.09
N LYS A 846 -26.69 -2.63 17.97
CA LYS A 846 -26.95 -4.00 18.41
C LYS A 846 -27.55 -4.83 17.29
N ALA A 847 -27.41 -6.14 17.37
CA ALA A 847 -27.96 -7.06 16.37
C ALA A 847 -29.49 -7.01 16.40
N VAL A 848 -30.13 -7.09 15.24
CA VAL A 848 -31.57 -7.30 15.16
C VAL A 848 -31.87 -8.76 15.49
N PRO A 849 -32.80 -9.07 16.41
CA PRO A 849 -33.23 -10.44 16.65
C PRO A 849 -33.83 -11.04 15.38
N LEU A 850 -33.13 -12.00 14.75
CA LEU A 850 -33.67 -12.70 13.58
C LEU A 850 -34.89 -13.53 14.02
N LYS A 851 -36.06 -13.30 13.42
CA LYS A 851 -37.31 -14.05 13.71
C LYS A 851 -37.14 -15.58 13.60
N VAL A 852 -36.17 -16.05 12.82
CA VAL A 852 -35.88 -17.49 12.65
C VAL A 852 -35.21 -18.09 13.90
N LEU A 853 -34.41 -17.32 14.64
CA LEU A 853 -33.80 -17.74 15.92
C LEU A 853 -34.80 -17.72 17.09
N ALA A 854 -35.93 -17.01 16.94
CA ALA A 854 -37.00 -17.00 17.94
C ALA A 854 -37.83 -18.31 17.94
N HIS A 855 -37.69 -19.16 16.91
CA HIS A 855 -38.43 -20.42 16.78
C HIS A 855 -37.63 -21.68 17.12
N THR A 856 -36.33 -21.56 17.40
CA THR A 856 -35.54 -22.64 17.98
C THR A 856 -35.31 -22.32 19.45
N GLY A 857 -36.33 -22.59 20.26
CA GLY A 857 -36.11 -22.89 21.67
C GLY A 857 -35.29 -24.17 21.75
N LEU A 858 -33.97 -24.01 21.91
CA LEU A 858 -33.05 -25.03 22.39
C LEU A 858 -32.32 -24.45 23.60
#